data_AF-A0A2W4IIX3-F1
#
_entry.id   AF-A0A2W4IIX3-F1
#
_cell.length_a   1.000
_cell.length_b   1.000
_cell.length_c   1.000
_cell.angle_alpha   90.00
_cell.angle_beta   90.00
_cell.angle_gamma   90.00
#
_symmetry.space_group_name_H-M   'P 1'
#
loop_
_entity.id
_entity.type
_entity.pdbx_description
1 polymer ?
#
loop_
_entity_poly.entity_id
_entity_poly.type
_entity_poly.pdbx_seq_one_letter_code
_entity_poly.pdbx_strand_id
1 'polypeptide(L)'
;MKSKKIMMGILLVLLVIVGIEGMMAFRAEHRYYGAMLLSGKNLALIASAALAGLFPLRYVLKKEKLSFSGLLLNLGAGLGTFSILHALFSKGLVNLFAVFPLLFNTFLLFALAVGFVIGIFAGGSWIVRKLKLFQQIRWQESLLTFGIGLVVFLILMQILMGIQLFYSGVMWLLFAGLLGLAWRERKSIQSFAEPLLSSLQTWKAAKQESKVGWLFTVLFLFSVGYYFFSFAHSYIPYSTAWDANHEYMYVPKIIAENAGVLWGNLGAGGGMPYLWHGFIGFFFSLWAPLGKVLNIAKDTVAVNLNALSGIFVLLFGLGTLKEALLAFKKKEESETSRSAFLTGWALLLLWLSSGMGAFLVFVDNKTDMGVLALSILALLGGLIFLNHFQKKGVHTESRQSTIYLILSALFFAFAVMAKPTAFIDVVVFGLILIGFWLNTTTLIGSGIALLGVMGVIQPLFTAAFIDPSLGKLFFIIGMVIVVIGGIRGLIWRNTHFAKYFKALVLWGVSFVFALFLFKGPWIAVGKIINKNFDFKDFVKSTLLASTFEKEEKTDSKPRILLAQTSSNVDFASQSDLDRETLQAGTKELNYEQCLLEHDDPADLKSTKQKAPGSAIHEDVGRYVGYAWRAFKKTGVGGGLLKLLFRKNNTCFGRDRDGLLLCQHREDITQQNFEALKTLALQLSKKQLLHKVLQYEESPALQLLNTLLEKEKAGEDLRDAYKALETYYQEHSILTTEESVMIPYRYIVPLNVVFNWSLQNLSSYYTDIGLIWLAVFVLMLGGLGYAIISYDSKHKQLLFLSFATVIGRAIWWAIGGGIVWYGLGLMIWSILTLVALLQEWESKEEKELNTRYLRLLGLLVAYMAIQGLLNAVRIASQASEGPFAHYRSNVSKIEWMSDELQPSTKTTYSFDAQDIFALQFGQYQPFMEAVAERKDDEGVLIAGTYLQYFLKNQKNLRMDGMLTWLREEMSDFNSCRAYQRLKNEKLKYLVIDPNIGTVGRAGEGNESLFYRFFARLSADEKSIQTHGALTMLMKMAQEGYIKLIYTNNLGAKYAFELSDEELKTIFGVESKEELLLLRSKMAVAKFFYQEEELLDGLFRIFYARMMNGQALDDIANVLGKKLDSVKMFGIVQSIFKRAPEGISTLSQDEKMVLAQYIGLYKLLGGTSPEVQQQGQLALSKLFQSSLFGSSQIITLELE
;
A
#
# COMPACT_ATOMS: atom_id res chain seq x y z
N MET A 1 -16.54 -3.28 -43.54
CA MET A 1 -17.51 -4.26 -42.98
C MET A 1 -16.88 -5.63 -42.69
N LYS A 2 -16.32 -6.34 -43.68
CA LYS A 2 -15.62 -7.64 -43.49
C LYS A 2 -14.53 -7.60 -42.41
N SER A 3 -13.72 -6.54 -42.38
CA SER A 3 -12.66 -6.35 -41.37
C SER A 3 -13.18 -6.18 -39.94
N LYS A 4 -14.36 -5.56 -39.74
CA LYS A 4 -14.99 -5.41 -38.42
C LYS A 4 -15.40 -6.77 -37.84
N LYS A 5 -15.99 -7.62 -38.69
CA LYS A 5 -16.39 -9.00 -38.34
C LYS A 5 -15.17 -9.86 -37.97
N ILE A 6 -14.08 -9.74 -38.74
CA ILE A 6 -12.82 -10.45 -38.48
C ILE A 6 -12.22 -10.02 -37.13
N MET A 7 -12.15 -8.72 -36.86
CA MET A 7 -11.61 -8.19 -35.59
C MET A 7 -12.40 -8.69 -34.37
N MET A 8 -13.74 -8.68 -34.43
CA MET A 8 -14.57 -9.26 -33.36
C MET A 8 -14.37 -10.77 -33.20
N GLY A 9 -14.11 -11.49 -34.30
CA GLY A 9 -13.77 -12.91 -34.25
C GLY A 9 -12.42 -13.16 -33.56
N ILE A 10 -11.40 -12.36 -33.88
CA ILE A 10 -10.08 -12.41 -33.22
C ILE A 10 -10.21 -12.11 -31.73
N LEU A 11 -10.97 -11.07 -31.37
CA LEU A 11 -11.23 -10.71 -29.97
C LEU A 11 -11.90 -11.85 -29.20
N LEU A 12 -12.89 -12.52 -29.80
CA LEU A 12 -13.56 -13.66 -29.18
C LEU A 12 -12.58 -14.82 -28.92
N VAL A 13 -11.73 -15.15 -29.91
CA VAL A 13 -10.73 -16.21 -29.78
C VAL A 13 -9.70 -15.85 -28.71
N LEU A 14 -9.17 -14.63 -28.72
CA LEU A 14 -8.21 -14.16 -27.72
C LEU A 14 -8.80 -14.21 -26.31
N LEU A 15 -10.04 -13.78 -26.12
CA LEU A 15 -10.71 -13.85 -24.82
C LEU A 15 -10.88 -15.28 -24.32
N VAL A 16 -11.25 -16.22 -25.19
CA VAL A 16 -11.37 -17.64 -24.82
C VAL A 16 -10.01 -18.21 -24.41
N ILE A 17 -8.95 -17.94 -25.19
CA ILE A 17 -7.59 -18.40 -24.89
C ILE A 17 -7.12 -17.84 -23.54
N VAL A 18 -7.24 -16.52 -23.38
CA VAL A 18 -6.87 -15.80 -22.17
C VAL A 18 -7.64 -16.30 -20.96
N GLY A 19 -8.94 -16.57 -21.11
CA GLY A 19 -9.77 -17.09 -20.05
C GLY A 19 -9.40 -18.50 -19.62
N ILE A 20 -9.14 -19.41 -20.56
CA ILE A 20 -8.78 -20.81 -20.26
C ILE A 20 -7.39 -20.85 -19.59
N GLU A 21 -6.38 -20.23 -20.19
CA GLU A 21 -5.02 -20.20 -19.65
C GLU A 21 -4.95 -19.43 -18.32
N GLY A 22 -5.62 -18.27 -18.26
CA GLY A 22 -5.71 -17.47 -17.04
C GLY A 22 -6.36 -18.23 -15.88
N MET A 23 -7.44 -18.98 -16.13
CA MET A 23 -8.07 -19.81 -15.10
C MET A 23 -7.22 -21.01 -14.68
N MET A 24 -6.53 -21.66 -15.63
CA MET A 24 -5.63 -22.79 -15.30
C MET A 24 -4.45 -22.32 -14.44
N ALA A 25 -3.81 -21.22 -14.81
CA ALA A 25 -2.72 -20.63 -14.03
C ALA A 25 -3.22 -20.17 -12.66
N PHE A 26 -4.35 -19.46 -12.60
CA PHE A 26 -4.95 -19.01 -11.35
C PHE A 26 -5.25 -20.18 -10.41
N ARG A 27 -5.87 -21.26 -10.91
CA ARG A 27 -6.19 -22.45 -10.11
C ARG A 27 -4.94 -23.21 -9.64
N ALA A 28 -3.89 -23.26 -10.46
CA ALA A 28 -2.64 -23.93 -10.10
C ALA A 28 -1.99 -23.28 -8.87
N GLU A 29 -2.04 -21.94 -8.80
CA GLU A 29 -1.40 -21.15 -7.75
C GLU A 29 -2.29 -20.84 -6.55
N HIS A 30 -3.62 -20.83 -6.72
CA HIS A 30 -4.56 -20.39 -5.68
C HIS A 30 -5.45 -21.54 -5.18
N ARG A 31 -4.83 -22.68 -4.85
CA ARG A 31 -5.55 -23.90 -4.39
C ARG A 31 -6.41 -23.66 -3.14
N TYR A 32 -6.07 -22.65 -2.33
CA TYR A 32 -6.80 -22.29 -1.11
C TYR A 32 -8.25 -21.84 -1.37
N TYR A 33 -8.58 -21.32 -2.57
CA TYR A 33 -9.96 -20.96 -2.91
C TYR A 33 -10.91 -22.14 -2.87
N GLY A 34 -10.42 -23.35 -3.17
CA GLY A 34 -11.22 -24.56 -3.02
C GLY A 34 -11.71 -24.75 -1.59
N ALA A 35 -10.82 -24.61 -0.60
CA ALA A 35 -11.18 -24.68 0.81
C ALA A 35 -12.12 -23.54 1.23
N MET A 36 -11.89 -22.32 0.74
CA MET A 36 -12.77 -21.18 1.05
C MET A 36 -14.18 -21.33 0.47
N LEU A 37 -14.31 -21.85 -0.76
CA LEU A 37 -15.59 -22.11 -1.44
C LEU A 37 -16.38 -23.23 -0.77
N LEU A 38 -15.69 -24.28 -0.30
CA LEU A 38 -16.30 -25.41 0.41
C LEU A 38 -16.60 -25.09 1.88
N SER A 39 -16.14 -23.95 2.39
CA SER A 39 -16.45 -23.50 3.75
C SER A 39 -17.91 -23.04 3.86
N GLY A 40 -18.72 -23.84 4.57
CA GLY A 40 -20.12 -23.50 4.87
C GLY A 40 -20.28 -22.15 5.57
N LYS A 41 -19.28 -21.73 6.39
CA LYS A 41 -19.25 -20.42 7.04
C LYS A 41 -19.23 -19.28 6.01
N ASN A 42 -18.32 -19.34 5.04
CA ASN A 42 -18.16 -18.26 4.05
C ASN A 42 -19.42 -18.13 3.19
N LEU A 43 -19.99 -19.26 2.76
CA LEU A 43 -21.25 -19.28 2.03
C LEU A 43 -22.42 -18.73 2.87
N ALA A 44 -22.48 -19.06 4.16
CA ALA A 44 -23.50 -18.53 5.08
C ALA A 44 -23.38 -17.01 5.25
N LEU A 45 -22.17 -16.45 5.31
CA LEU A 45 -21.94 -15.01 5.38
C LEU A 45 -22.37 -14.28 4.10
N ILE A 46 -22.06 -14.84 2.93
CA ILE A 46 -22.54 -14.30 1.64
C ILE A 46 -24.06 -14.33 1.57
N ALA A 47 -24.67 -15.47 1.94
CA ALA A 47 -26.12 -15.61 1.99
C ALA A 47 -26.75 -14.62 2.98
N SER A 48 -26.10 -14.38 4.13
CA SER A 48 -26.54 -13.39 5.13
C SER A 48 -26.56 -11.98 4.56
N ALA A 49 -25.54 -11.58 3.80
CA ALA A 49 -25.51 -10.28 3.14
C ALA A 49 -26.63 -10.15 2.11
N ALA A 50 -26.89 -11.20 1.32
CA ALA A 50 -27.99 -11.22 0.36
C ALA A 50 -29.37 -11.12 1.05
N LEU A 51 -29.58 -11.89 2.13
CA LEU A 51 -30.80 -11.88 2.93
C LEU A 51 -31.04 -10.51 3.58
N ALA A 52 -30.02 -9.93 4.19
CA ALA A 52 -30.09 -8.57 4.74
C ALA A 52 -30.33 -7.52 3.64
N GLY A 53 -29.75 -7.71 2.45
CA GLY A 53 -29.97 -6.84 1.30
C GLY A 53 -31.40 -6.88 0.75
N LEU A 54 -32.20 -7.90 1.11
CA LEU A 54 -33.61 -7.96 0.73
C LEU A 54 -34.45 -6.86 1.38
N PHE A 55 -34.07 -6.28 2.52
CA PHE A 55 -34.79 -5.17 3.15
C PHE A 55 -34.85 -3.93 2.24
N PRO A 56 -33.72 -3.29 1.89
CA PRO A 56 -33.74 -2.15 0.97
C PRO A 56 -34.25 -2.53 -0.41
N LEU A 57 -33.97 -3.75 -0.90
CA LEU A 57 -34.48 -4.20 -2.20
C LEU A 57 -36.01 -4.31 -2.22
N ARG A 58 -36.63 -4.92 -1.20
CA ARG A 58 -38.10 -5.04 -1.09
C ARG A 58 -38.75 -3.68 -1.02
N TYR A 59 -38.15 -2.73 -0.30
CA TYR A 59 -38.63 -1.36 -0.25
C TYR A 59 -38.63 -0.71 -1.65
N VAL A 60 -37.50 -0.79 -2.37
CA VAL A 60 -37.35 -0.24 -3.72
C VAL A 60 -38.34 -0.88 -4.71
N LEU A 61 -38.55 -2.20 -4.62
CA LEU A 61 -39.43 -2.92 -5.56
C LEU A 61 -40.92 -2.80 -5.24
N LYS A 62 -41.33 -2.79 -3.96
CA LYS A 62 -42.76 -2.86 -3.59
C LYS A 62 -43.42 -1.49 -3.42
N LYS A 63 -42.70 -0.45 -2.98
CA LYS A 63 -43.31 0.87 -2.78
C LYS A 63 -43.55 1.58 -4.11
N GLU A 64 -44.69 2.25 -4.23
CA GLU A 64 -45.06 3.04 -5.40
C GLU A 64 -44.24 4.34 -5.46
N LYS A 65 -44.25 5.11 -4.37
CA LYS A 65 -43.43 6.31 -4.20
C LYS A 65 -42.32 6.04 -3.19
N LEU A 66 -41.06 6.19 -3.64
CA LEU A 66 -39.90 6.04 -2.78
C LEU A 66 -39.69 7.33 -1.97
N SER A 67 -39.20 7.18 -0.73
CA SER A 67 -38.72 8.29 0.09
C SER A 67 -37.29 8.02 0.56
N PHE A 68 -36.51 9.09 0.68
CA PHE A 68 -35.11 8.98 1.10
C PHE A 68 -34.98 8.46 2.53
N SER A 69 -35.82 8.93 3.45
CA SER A 69 -35.88 8.42 4.84
C SER A 69 -36.26 6.94 4.89
N GLY A 70 -37.22 6.50 4.08
CA GLY A 70 -37.61 5.10 4.01
C GLY A 70 -36.48 4.20 3.49
N LEU A 71 -35.72 4.67 2.50
CA LEU A 71 -34.54 3.94 2.00
C LEU A 71 -33.46 3.82 3.09
N LEU A 72 -33.15 4.90 3.81
CA LEU A 72 -32.17 4.89 4.90
C LEU A 72 -32.58 3.96 6.04
N LEU A 73 -33.85 3.96 6.44
CA LEU A 73 -34.36 3.06 7.48
C LEU A 73 -34.22 1.58 7.08
N ASN A 74 -34.54 1.24 5.82
CA ASN A 74 -34.40 -0.13 5.33
C ASN A 74 -32.93 -0.55 5.16
N LEU A 75 -32.04 0.38 4.80
CA LEU A 75 -30.59 0.14 4.81
C LEU A 75 -30.08 -0.12 6.23
N GLY A 76 -30.52 0.68 7.21
CA GLY A 76 -30.17 0.49 8.63
C GLY A 76 -30.70 -0.84 9.19
N ALA A 77 -31.94 -1.20 8.89
CA ALA A 77 -32.53 -2.49 9.28
C ALA A 77 -31.78 -3.68 8.65
N GLY A 78 -31.41 -3.57 7.36
CA GLY A 78 -30.57 -4.55 6.70
C GLY A 78 -29.19 -4.67 7.35
N LEU A 79 -28.53 -3.55 7.64
CA LEU A 79 -27.20 -3.54 8.28
C LEU A 79 -27.23 -4.15 9.69
N GLY A 80 -28.25 -3.84 10.50
CA GLY A 80 -28.44 -4.45 11.81
C GLY A 80 -28.65 -5.96 11.73
N THR A 81 -29.49 -6.41 10.79
CA THR A 81 -29.71 -7.84 10.51
C THR A 81 -28.42 -8.53 10.08
N PHE A 82 -27.67 -7.91 9.17
CA PHE A 82 -26.38 -8.45 8.72
C PHE A 82 -25.38 -8.53 9.87
N SER A 83 -25.32 -7.53 10.76
CA SER A 83 -24.38 -7.50 11.88
C SER A 83 -24.63 -8.67 12.85
N ILE A 84 -25.90 -8.99 13.13
CA ILE A 84 -26.28 -10.15 13.95
C ILE A 84 -25.87 -11.46 13.27
N LEU A 85 -26.26 -11.65 12.01
CA LEU A 85 -25.96 -12.87 11.26
C LEU A 85 -24.44 -13.07 11.09
N HIS A 86 -23.72 -11.98 10.82
CA HIS A 86 -22.28 -11.98 10.73
C HIS A 86 -21.66 -12.43 12.05
N ALA A 87 -22.05 -11.84 13.18
CA ALA A 87 -21.56 -12.22 14.50
C ALA A 87 -21.91 -13.67 14.88
N LEU A 88 -23.08 -14.17 14.45
CA LEU A 88 -23.49 -15.55 14.66
C LEU A 88 -22.61 -16.54 13.88
N PHE A 89 -22.45 -16.35 12.57
CA PHE A 89 -21.68 -17.27 11.72
C PHE A 89 -20.17 -17.14 11.92
N SER A 90 -19.67 -16.02 12.41
CA SER A 90 -18.26 -15.83 12.82
C SER A 90 -17.97 -16.29 14.26
N LYS A 91 -18.94 -16.87 14.97
CA LYS A 91 -18.83 -17.27 16.39
C LYS A 91 -18.42 -16.10 17.32
N GLY A 92 -18.75 -14.87 16.92
CA GLY A 92 -18.49 -13.65 17.70
C GLY A 92 -19.45 -13.42 18.86
N LEU A 93 -20.66 -13.99 18.79
CA LEU A 93 -21.66 -13.90 19.86
C LEU A 93 -21.34 -14.86 20.99
N VAL A 94 -20.82 -14.33 22.10
CA VAL A 94 -20.51 -15.10 23.32
C VAL A 94 -21.78 -15.58 24.02
N ASN A 95 -22.86 -14.81 23.95
CA ASN A 95 -24.19 -15.14 24.45
C ASN A 95 -25.28 -14.33 23.71
N LEU A 96 -26.56 -14.61 23.99
CA LEU A 96 -27.71 -13.90 23.40
C LEU A 96 -27.74 -12.39 23.77
N PHE A 97 -27.25 -12.02 24.96
CA PHE A 97 -27.24 -10.62 25.41
C PHE A 97 -26.22 -9.76 24.66
N ALA A 98 -25.18 -10.36 24.07
CA ALA A 98 -24.18 -9.67 23.25
C ALA A 98 -24.78 -9.01 21.98
N VAL A 99 -26.01 -9.37 21.60
CA VAL A 99 -26.74 -8.77 20.47
C VAL A 99 -27.11 -7.30 20.73
N PHE A 100 -27.47 -6.93 21.96
CA PHE A 100 -27.88 -5.57 22.31
C PHE A 100 -26.75 -4.53 22.12
N PRO A 101 -25.56 -4.69 22.74
CA PRO A 101 -24.45 -3.75 22.53
C PRO A 101 -23.97 -3.74 21.08
N LEU A 102 -23.97 -4.89 20.40
CA LEU A 102 -23.65 -4.97 18.97
C LEU A 102 -24.58 -4.09 18.11
N LEU A 103 -25.89 -4.18 18.32
CA LEU A 103 -26.87 -3.38 17.59
C LEU A 103 -26.78 -1.89 17.94
N PHE A 104 -26.54 -1.57 19.22
CA PHE A 104 -26.33 -0.20 19.66
C PHE A 104 -25.11 0.44 18.97
N ASN A 105 -23.96 -0.24 18.99
CA ASN A 105 -22.72 0.23 18.34
C ASN A 105 -22.92 0.38 16.82
N THR A 106 -23.62 -0.57 16.19
CA THR A 106 -23.95 -0.53 14.75
C THR A 106 -24.85 0.67 14.42
N PHE A 107 -25.91 0.89 15.21
CA PHE A 107 -26.82 2.01 15.02
C PHE A 107 -26.12 3.35 15.18
N LEU A 108 -25.26 3.47 16.19
CA LEU A 108 -24.55 4.70 16.50
C LEU A 108 -23.60 5.13 15.37
N LEU A 109 -22.77 4.21 14.88
CA LEU A 109 -21.88 4.47 13.75
C LEU A 109 -22.65 4.76 12.46
N PHE A 110 -23.75 4.04 12.21
CA PHE A 110 -24.63 4.31 11.08
C PHE A 110 -25.26 5.71 11.16
N ALA A 111 -25.77 6.10 12.31
CA ALA A 111 -26.36 7.42 12.54
C ALA A 111 -25.33 8.54 12.35
N LEU A 112 -24.10 8.35 12.85
CA LEU A 112 -22.98 9.28 12.65
C LEU A 112 -22.66 9.46 11.16
N ALA A 113 -22.53 8.35 10.42
CA ALA A 113 -22.25 8.36 8.99
C ALA A 113 -23.35 9.07 8.19
N VAL A 114 -24.62 8.76 8.47
CA VAL A 114 -25.78 9.40 7.82
C VAL A 114 -25.84 10.90 8.14
N GLY A 115 -25.65 11.27 9.41
CA GLY A 115 -25.64 12.67 9.84
C GLY A 115 -24.54 13.47 9.13
N PHE A 116 -23.35 12.91 9.02
CA PHE A 116 -22.25 13.50 8.28
C PHE A 116 -22.57 13.67 6.78
N VAL A 117 -23.02 12.61 6.09
CA VAL A 117 -23.36 12.66 4.65
C VAL A 117 -24.43 13.72 4.37
N ILE A 118 -25.48 13.79 5.19
CA ILE A 118 -26.53 14.80 5.05
C ILE A 118 -25.97 16.22 5.31
N GLY A 119 -25.12 16.39 6.32
CA GLY A 119 -24.49 17.67 6.64
C GLY A 119 -23.61 18.20 5.50
N ILE A 120 -22.76 17.34 4.93
CA ILE A 120 -21.92 17.68 3.77
C ILE A 120 -22.79 18.07 2.56
N PHE A 121 -23.85 17.31 2.31
CA PHE A 121 -24.78 17.62 1.23
C PHE A 121 -25.50 18.95 1.42
N ALA A 122 -25.87 19.28 2.67
CA ALA A 122 -26.48 20.55 3.03
C ALA A 122 -25.53 21.73 2.74
N GLY A 123 -24.25 21.59 3.12
CA GLY A 123 -23.20 22.55 2.79
C GLY A 123 -23.08 22.79 1.29
N GLY A 124 -23.00 21.71 0.51
CA GLY A 124 -22.97 21.78 -0.95
C GLY A 124 -24.22 22.46 -1.54
N SER A 125 -25.41 22.07 -1.09
CA SER A 125 -26.69 22.63 -1.54
C SER A 125 -26.78 24.14 -1.27
N TRP A 126 -26.33 24.56 -0.08
CA TRP A 126 -26.28 25.97 0.29
C TRP A 126 -25.38 26.78 -0.65
N ILE A 127 -24.17 26.27 -0.96
CA ILE A 127 -23.21 26.91 -1.88
C ILE A 127 -23.79 26.99 -3.30
N VAL A 128 -24.27 25.86 -3.83
CA VAL A 128 -24.81 25.76 -5.20
C VAL A 128 -25.96 26.74 -5.40
N ARG A 129 -26.86 26.85 -4.42
CA ARG A 129 -28.00 27.78 -4.46
C ARG A 129 -27.56 29.25 -4.39
N LYS A 130 -26.61 29.58 -3.51
CA LYS A 130 -26.09 30.95 -3.35
C LYS A 130 -25.35 31.44 -4.60
N LEU A 131 -24.54 30.56 -5.20
CA LEU A 131 -23.78 30.85 -6.41
C LEU A 131 -24.58 30.63 -7.70
N LYS A 132 -25.82 30.11 -7.61
CA LYS A 132 -26.69 29.76 -8.75
C LYS A 132 -25.95 28.93 -9.80
N LEU A 133 -25.25 27.87 -9.36
CA LEU A 133 -24.34 27.11 -10.23
C LEU A 133 -25.07 26.32 -11.31
N PHE A 134 -26.18 25.66 -10.98
CA PHE A 134 -26.88 24.76 -11.91
C PHE A 134 -28.25 25.32 -12.34
N GLN A 135 -28.56 25.21 -13.63
CA GLN A 135 -29.88 25.56 -14.19
C GLN A 135 -30.92 24.44 -14.03
N GLN A 136 -30.47 23.18 -14.09
CA GLN A 136 -31.33 22.00 -13.91
C GLN A 136 -30.65 21.06 -12.92
N ILE A 137 -31.44 20.46 -12.04
CA ILE A 137 -30.97 19.50 -11.04
C ILE A 137 -31.33 18.09 -11.51
N ARG A 138 -30.35 17.38 -12.09
CA ARG A 138 -30.46 15.94 -12.36
C ARG A 138 -29.63 15.17 -11.33
N TRP A 139 -29.65 13.85 -11.41
CA TRP A 139 -28.82 12.96 -10.57
C TRP A 139 -27.36 13.44 -10.52
N GLN A 140 -26.78 13.79 -11.66
CA GLN A 140 -25.37 14.14 -11.75
C GLN A 140 -25.04 15.49 -11.11
N GLU A 141 -25.90 16.49 -11.26
CA GLU A 141 -25.77 17.76 -10.56
C GLU A 141 -25.95 17.60 -9.04
N SER A 142 -26.80 16.66 -8.59
CA SER A 142 -26.86 16.28 -7.17
C SER A 142 -25.52 15.70 -6.68
N LEU A 143 -24.87 14.82 -7.45
CA LEU A 143 -23.55 14.30 -7.07
C LEU A 143 -22.47 15.38 -7.04
N LEU A 144 -22.44 16.30 -8.01
CA LEU A 144 -21.52 17.43 -8.00
C LEU A 144 -21.80 18.37 -6.81
N THR A 145 -23.06 18.56 -6.44
CA THR A 145 -23.46 19.34 -5.25
C THR A 145 -22.89 18.72 -3.99
N PHE A 146 -22.99 17.38 -3.83
CA PHE A 146 -22.33 16.67 -2.74
C PHE A 146 -20.81 16.88 -2.77
N GLY A 147 -20.19 16.72 -3.94
CA GLY A 147 -18.75 16.88 -4.13
C GLY A 147 -18.23 18.27 -3.74
N ILE A 148 -18.98 19.34 -4.07
CA ILE A 148 -18.66 20.71 -3.65
C ILE A 148 -18.67 20.83 -2.13
N GLY A 149 -19.70 20.29 -1.47
CA GLY A 149 -19.78 20.26 -0.01
C GLY A 149 -18.61 19.50 0.62
N LEU A 150 -18.25 18.35 0.05
CA LEU A 150 -17.14 17.52 0.52
C LEU A 150 -15.81 18.27 0.43
N VAL A 151 -15.49 18.86 -0.73
CA VAL A 151 -14.24 19.60 -0.92
C VAL A 151 -14.14 20.82 0.00
N VAL A 152 -15.23 21.58 0.18
CA VAL A 152 -15.21 22.71 1.11
C VAL A 152 -14.96 22.25 2.53
N PHE A 153 -15.56 21.14 2.94
CA PHE A 153 -15.27 20.52 4.23
C PHE A 153 -13.79 20.12 4.35
N LEU A 154 -13.20 19.47 3.34
CA LEU A 154 -11.79 19.05 3.36
C LEU A 154 -10.84 20.25 3.47
N ILE A 155 -11.08 21.31 2.69
CA ILE A 155 -10.29 22.55 2.74
C ILE A 155 -10.41 23.20 4.11
N LEU A 156 -11.63 23.24 4.69
CA LEU A 156 -11.84 23.77 6.03
C LEU A 156 -11.03 22.98 7.07
N MET A 157 -11.05 21.64 7.01
CA MET A 157 -10.22 20.81 7.89
C MET A 157 -8.74 21.16 7.73
N GLN A 158 -8.27 21.32 6.51
CA GLN A 158 -6.89 21.70 6.22
C GLN A 158 -6.49 23.06 6.77
N ILE A 159 -7.37 24.06 6.65
CA ILE A 159 -7.17 25.38 7.25
C ILE A 159 -7.07 25.26 8.77
N LEU A 160 -8.00 24.54 9.41
CA LEU A 160 -8.00 24.35 10.87
C LEU A 160 -6.74 23.65 11.38
N MET A 161 -6.23 22.65 10.63
CA MET A 161 -4.96 22.00 10.94
C MET A 161 -3.81 23.01 10.92
N GLY A 162 -3.70 23.79 9.86
CA GLY A 162 -2.56 24.69 9.71
C GLY A 162 -2.59 25.95 10.57
N ILE A 163 -3.76 26.36 11.09
CA ILE A 163 -3.87 27.41 12.12
C ILE A 163 -3.91 26.85 13.55
N GLN A 164 -3.68 25.53 13.72
CA GLN A 164 -3.63 24.84 15.01
C GLN A 164 -4.94 24.90 15.83
N LEU A 165 -6.09 24.95 15.16
CA LEU A 165 -7.43 24.88 15.77
C LEU A 165 -8.10 23.53 15.54
N PHE A 166 -7.32 22.47 15.30
CA PHE A 166 -7.82 21.14 14.96
C PHE A 166 -8.02 20.24 16.20
N TYR A 167 -8.89 20.64 17.13
CA TYR A 167 -9.16 19.88 18.35
C TYR A 167 -10.66 19.61 18.56
N SER A 168 -10.97 18.72 19.50
CA SER A 168 -12.31 18.11 19.61
C SER A 168 -13.45 19.11 19.75
N GLY A 169 -13.29 20.14 20.60
CA GLY A 169 -14.33 21.16 20.80
C GLY A 169 -14.73 21.89 19.52
N VAL A 170 -13.77 22.22 18.65
CA VAL A 170 -14.03 22.84 17.35
C VAL A 170 -14.74 21.86 16.42
N MET A 171 -14.33 20.60 16.38
CA MET A 171 -14.95 19.58 15.53
C MET A 171 -16.41 19.29 15.92
N TRP A 172 -16.74 19.31 17.22
CA TRP A 172 -18.11 19.22 17.70
C TRP A 172 -18.96 20.41 17.28
N LEU A 173 -18.45 21.63 17.40
CA LEU A 173 -19.14 22.84 16.93
C LEU A 173 -19.39 22.80 15.43
N LEU A 174 -18.40 22.34 14.65
CA LEU A 174 -18.54 22.17 13.20
C LEU A 174 -19.58 21.11 12.85
N PHE A 175 -19.56 19.96 13.52
CA PHE A 175 -20.53 18.90 13.29
C PHE A 175 -21.95 19.35 13.64
N ALA A 176 -22.14 20.01 14.80
CA ALA A 176 -23.42 20.60 15.18
C ALA A 176 -23.87 21.68 14.18
N GLY A 177 -22.94 22.51 13.69
CA GLY A 177 -23.19 23.50 12.65
C GLY A 177 -23.64 22.87 11.32
N LEU A 178 -23.02 21.77 10.89
CA LEU A 178 -23.42 21.00 9.71
C LEU A 178 -24.83 20.41 9.87
N LEU A 179 -25.16 19.87 11.05
CA LEU A 179 -26.51 19.35 11.32
C LEU A 179 -27.55 20.48 11.39
N GLY A 180 -27.23 21.62 11.98
CA GLY A 180 -28.06 22.82 11.98
C GLY A 180 -28.31 23.35 10.56
N LEU A 181 -27.27 23.33 9.72
CA LEU A 181 -27.38 23.68 8.31
C LEU A 181 -28.25 22.68 7.55
N ALA A 182 -28.11 21.38 7.81
CA ALA A 182 -28.97 20.35 7.23
C ALA A 182 -30.45 20.54 7.58
N TRP A 183 -30.75 20.91 8.84
CA TRP A 183 -32.10 21.24 9.25
C TRP A 183 -32.66 22.46 8.51
N ARG A 184 -31.84 23.52 8.36
CA ARG A 184 -32.22 24.74 7.62
C ARG A 184 -32.42 24.48 6.12
N GLU A 185 -31.55 23.70 5.49
CA GLU A 185 -31.57 23.40 4.06
C GLU A 185 -32.44 22.19 3.69
N ARG A 186 -33.17 21.58 4.65
CA ARG A 186 -33.95 20.34 4.42
C ARG A 186 -34.87 20.37 3.20
N LYS A 187 -35.53 21.52 2.94
CA LYS A 187 -36.41 21.69 1.77
C LYS A 187 -35.62 21.75 0.47
N SER A 188 -34.46 22.41 0.49
CA SER A 188 -33.55 22.48 -0.66
C SER A 188 -32.99 21.10 -0.97
N ILE A 189 -32.53 20.36 0.05
CA ILE A 189 -32.00 19.00 -0.08
C ILE A 189 -33.00 18.04 -0.73
N GLN A 190 -34.29 18.14 -0.39
CA GLN A 190 -35.34 17.31 -1.00
C GLN A 190 -35.37 17.43 -2.54
N SER A 191 -35.18 18.64 -3.08
CA SER A 191 -35.15 18.86 -4.54
C SER A 191 -34.00 18.12 -5.25
N PHE A 192 -32.92 17.83 -4.54
CA PHE A 192 -31.79 17.05 -5.07
C PHE A 192 -31.93 15.55 -4.80
N ALA A 193 -32.72 15.15 -3.79
CA ALA A 193 -33.01 13.75 -3.48
C ALA A 193 -34.02 13.13 -4.45
N GLU A 194 -34.97 13.91 -4.97
CA GLU A 194 -35.97 13.45 -5.94
C GLU A 194 -35.37 12.86 -7.23
N PRO A 195 -34.37 13.48 -7.89
CA PRO A 195 -33.67 12.89 -9.03
C PRO A 195 -32.97 11.55 -8.74
N LEU A 196 -32.54 11.34 -7.49
CA LEU A 196 -31.93 10.08 -7.04
C LEU A 196 -32.99 8.98 -6.97
N LEU A 197 -34.10 9.28 -6.30
CA LEU A 197 -35.21 8.35 -6.14
C LEU A 197 -35.91 8.05 -7.47
N SER A 198 -36.04 9.04 -8.36
CA SER A 198 -36.62 8.85 -9.69
C SER A 198 -35.78 7.91 -10.55
N SER A 199 -34.45 7.98 -10.47
CA SER A 199 -33.57 7.05 -11.18
C SER A 199 -33.78 5.60 -10.73
N LEU A 200 -33.96 5.36 -9.41
CA LEU A 200 -34.33 4.04 -8.88
C LEU A 200 -35.70 3.58 -9.39
N GLN A 201 -36.68 4.49 -9.48
CA GLN A 201 -38.01 4.18 -10.02
C GLN A 201 -37.98 3.86 -11.52
N THR A 202 -37.17 4.58 -12.31
CA THR A 202 -36.98 4.26 -13.74
C THR A 202 -36.40 2.85 -13.91
N TRP A 203 -35.47 2.46 -13.04
CA TRP A 203 -34.90 1.11 -13.05
C TRP A 203 -35.90 0.03 -12.61
N LYS A 204 -36.78 0.34 -11.65
CA LYS A 204 -37.90 -0.54 -11.28
C LYS A 204 -38.80 -0.82 -12.48
N ALA A 205 -39.19 0.21 -13.24
CA ALA A 205 -40.01 0.06 -14.45
C ALA A 205 -39.26 -0.76 -15.52
N ALA A 206 -37.98 -0.45 -15.77
CA ALA A 206 -37.16 -1.15 -16.75
C ALA A 206 -36.95 -2.64 -16.43
N LYS A 207 -36.99 -3.04 -15.15
CA LYS A 207 -36.93 -4.45 -14.73
C LYS A 207 -38.16 -5.24 -15.21
N GLN A 208 -39.33 -4.63 -15.23
CA GLN A 208 -40.58 -5.30 -15.61
C GLN A 208 -40.66 -5.55 -17.12
N GLU A 209 -39.99 -4.72 -17.92
CA GLU A 209 -40.04 -4.77 -19.38
C GLU A 209 -38.90 -5.58 -20.04
N SER A 210 -37.80 -5.87 -19.32
CA SER A 210 -36.58 -6.42 -19.90
C SER A 210 -36.24 -7.83 -19.43
N LYS A 211 -35.86 -8.72 -20.38
CA LYS A 211 -35.29 -10.06 -20.09
C LYS A 211 -34.01 -10.02 -19.24
N VAL A 212 -33.33 -8.87 -19.20
CA VAL A 212 -32.07 -8.65 -18.45
C VAL A 212 -32.32 -7.91 -17.12
N GLY A 213 -33.57 -7.57 -16.81
CA GLY A 213 -33.97 -6.82 -15.61
C GLY A 213 -33.60 -7.48 -14.27
N TRP A 214 -33.37 -8.80 -14.25
CA TRP A 214 -32.90 -9.51 -13.06
C TRP A 214 -31.45 -9.16 -12.69
N LEU A 215 -30.58 -8.81 -13.65
CA LEU A 215 -29.19 -8.41 -13.38
C LEU A 215 -29.13 -7.16 -12.49
N PHE A 216 -30.07 -6.22 -12.67
CA PHE A 216 -30.20 -5.07 -11.79
C PHE A 216 -30.38 -5.49 -10.32
N THR A 217 -31.19 -6.53 -10.08
CA THR A 217 -31.45 -7.04 -8.72
C THR A 217 -30.19 -7.62 -8.12
N VAL A 218 -29.42 -8.38 -8.91
CA VAL A 218 -28.14 -8.97 -8.47
C VAL A 218 -27.12 -7.89 -8.17
N LEU A 219 -26.93 -6.90 -9.06
CA LEU A 219 -25.96 -5.82 -8.87
C LEU A 219 -26.35 -4.88 -7.71
N PHE A 220 -27.64 -4.64 -7.50
CA PHE A 220 -28.12 -3.90 -6.34
C PHE A 220 -27.83 -4.65 -5.04
N LEU A 221 -28.14 -5.94 -4.97
CA LEU A 221 -27.82 -6.77 -3.80
C LEU A 221 -26.30 -6.83 -3.57
N PHE A 222 -25.51 -6.92 -4.63
CA PHE A 222 -24.05 -6.93 -4.51
C PHE A 222 -23.51 -5.58 -4.03
N SER A 223 -24.09 -4.46 -4.49
CA SER A 223 -23.74 -3.12 -4.00
C SER A 223 -24.05 -2.93 -2.52
N VAL A 224 -25.23 -3.40 -2.07
CA VAL A 224 -25.62 -3.37 -0.66
C VAL A 224 -24.77 -4.33 0.17
N GLY A 225 -24.48 -5.53 -0.35
CA GLY A 225 -23.59 -6.49 0.26
C GLY A 225 -22.19 -5.93 0.45
N TYR A 226 -21.64 -5.26 -0.56
CA TYR A 226 -20.37 -4.55 -0.45
C TYR A 226 -20.38 -3.54 0.70
N TYR A 227 -21.42 -2.70 0.81
CA TYR A 227 -21.57 -1.77 1.92
C TYR A 227 -21.62 -2.48 3.28
N PHE A 228 -22.42 -3.54 3.41
CA PHE A 228 -22.57 -4.30 4.65
C PHE A 228 -21.26 -4.96 5.09
N PHE A 229 -20.57 -5.63 4.17
CA PHE A 229 -19.25 -6.18 4.43
C PHE A 229 -18.26 -5.07 4.78
N SER A 230 -18.28 -3.93 4.08
CA SER A 230 -17.37 -2.80 4.33
C SER A 230 -17.53 -2.25 5.73
N PHE A 231 -18.77 -2.03 6.16
CA PHE A 231 -19.11 -1.59 7.51
C PHE A 231 -18.75 -2.67 8.54
N ALA A 232 -19.00 -3.93 8.23
CA ALA A 232 -18.68 -5.05 9.11
C ALA A 232 -17.17 -5.15 9.38
N HIS A 233 -16.37 -5.18 8.33
CA HIS A 233 -14.93 -5.47 8.41
C HIS A 233 -14.11 -4.26 8.86
N SER A 234 -14.65 -3.05 8.76
CA SER A 234 -14.00 -1.82 9.22
C SER A 234 -14.19 -1.53 10.71
N TYR A 235 -14.95 -2.36 11.43
CA TYR A 235 -15.04 -2.28 12.89
C TYR A 235 -13.89 -3.07 13.51
N ILE A 236 -12.73 -2.43 13.55
CA ILE A 236 -11.51 -2.98 14.13
C ILE A 236 -10.89 -1.93 15.07
N PRO A 237 -10.39 -2.33 16.24
CA PRO A 237 -9.55 -1.46 17.07
C PRO A 237 -8.18 -1.31 16.39
N TYR A 238 -7.56 -0.14 16.54
CA TYR A 238 -6.42 0.21 15.68
C TYR A 238 -5.12 -0.49 16.01
N SER A 239 -4.91 -0.95 17.25
CA SER A 239 -3.72 -1.73 17.60
C SER A 239 -3.41 -2.79 16.56
N THR A 240 -4.44 -3.41 15.98
CA THR A 240 -4.36 -4.59 15.12
C THR A 240 -4.41 -4.34 13.63
N ALA A 241 -4.64 -3.09 13.19
CA ALA A 241 -4.78 -2.75 11.76
C ALA A 241 -3.42 -2.52 11.07
N TRP A 242 -2.33 -2.92 11.74
CA TRP A 242 -1.00 -2.33 11.60
C TRP A 242 0.03 -3.10 10.79
N ASP A 243 -0.22 -4.37 10.45
CA ASP A 243 0.61 -5.11 9.46
C ASP A 243 0.58 -4.47 8.04
N ALA A 244 0.07 -3.23 7.91
CA ALA A 244 -0.46 -2.80 6.62
C ALA A 244 -0.61 -1.33 6.27
N ASN A 245 -0.43 -0.36 7.16
CA ASN A 245 -0.72 1.04 6.79
C ASN A 245 0.24 2.00 7.51
N HIS A 246 1.36 2.30 6.84
CA HIS A 246 2.53 2.91 7.49
C HIS A 246 2.47 4.44 7.65
N GLU A 247 1.57 5.14 6.94
CA GLU A 247 1.50 6.62 6.97
C GLU A 247 0.07 7.17 7.11
N TYR A 248 -0.88 6.60 6.36
CA TYR A 248 -2.21 7.21 6.11
C TYR A 248 -3.17 7.29 7.30
N MET A 249 -2.90 6.58 8.40
CA MET A 249 -3.70 6.66 9.64
C MET A 249 -2.96 7.32 10.79
N TYR A 250 -1.64 7.12 10.83
CA TYR A 250 -0.79 7.74 11.82
C TYR A 250 -0.80 9.26 11.69
N VAL A 251 -0.57 9.77 10.48
CA VAL A 251 -0.55 11.23 10.26
C VAL A 251 -1.88 11.89 10.70
N PRO A 252 -3.07 11.45 10.26
CA PRO A 252 -4.34 11.98 10.77
C PRO A 252 -4.55 11.86 12.28
N LYS A 253 -4.12 10.74 12.89
CA LYS A 253 -4.24 10.51 14.33
C LYS A 253 -3.38 11.50 15.11
N ILE A 254 -2.11 11.64 14.75
CA ILE A 254 -1.16 12.56 15.40
C ILE A 254 -1.65 14.00 15.26
N ILE A 255 -2.15 14.39 14.09
CA ILE A 255 -2.79 15.69 13.86
C ILE A 255 -3.95 15.90 14.83
N ALA A 256 -4.86 14.93 14.94
CA ALA A 256 -6.03 15.03 15.80
C ALA A 256 -5.67 15.07 17.30
N GLU A 257 -4.62 14.37 17.71
CA GLU A 257 -4.12 14.33 19.10
C GLU A 257 -3.34 15.59 19.47
N ASN A 258 -2.68 16.24 18.52
CA ASN A 258 -1.80 17.40 18.75
C ASN A 258 -2.36 18.70 18.16
N ALA A 259 -3.69 18.83 18.06
CA ALA A 259 -4.38 20.04 17.61
C ALA A 259 -3.95 20.58 16.23
N GLY A 260 -3.45 19.72 15.34
CA GLY A 260 -2.95 20.09 14.01
C GLY A 260 -1.43 20.19 13.90
N VAL A 261 -0.67 19.98 14.98
CA VAL A 261 0.80 20.04 14.94
C VAL A 261 1.42 18.67 14.67
N LEU A 262 2.24 18.61 13.61
CA LEU A 262 3.10 17.47 13.32
C LEU A 262 4.47 17.71 13.96
N TRP A 263 4.77 17.02 15.06
CA TRP A 263 6.08 17.03 15.70
C TRP A 263 6.83 15.73 15.33
N GLY A 264 8.02 15.82 14.73
CA GLY A 264 8.86 14.65 14.41
C GLY A 264 9.44 14.65 13.00
N ASN A 265 10.50 13.87 12.80
CA ASN A 265 11.16 13.67 11.51
C ASN A 265 10.36 12.60 10.72
N LEU A 266 9.22 12.98 10.14
CA LEU A 266 8.24 12.09 9.48
C LEU A 266 8.73 11.44 8.16
N GLY A 267 10.03 11.34 7.93
CA GLY A 267 10.61 10.89 6.66
C GLY A 267 10.12 11.75 5.48
N ALA A 268 10.00 11.14 4.29
CA ALA A 268 9.45 11.80 3.10
C ALA A 268 7.99 12.30 3.27
N GLY A 269 7.32 11.90 4.36
CA GLY A 269 6.01 12.40 4.82
C GLY A 269 6.05 13.75 5.54
N GLY A 270 7.22 14.41 5.62
CA GLY A 270 7.35 15.82 6.06
C GLY A 270 6.68 16.84 5.11
N GLY A 271 5.98 16.38 4.08
CA GLY A 271 5.06 17.19 3.28
C GLY A 271 3.78 17.53 4.03
N MET A 272 3.09 18.57 3.54
CA MET A 272 1.73 18.91 3.98
C MET A 272 0.85 17.64 4.06
N PRO A 273 0.04 17.46 5.14
CA PRO A 273 -0.89 16.34 5.20
C PRO A 273 -1.84 16.40 4.00
N TYR A 274 -1.93 15.29 3.26
CA TYR A 274 -2.85 15.12 2.15
C TYR A 274 -4.25 15.63 2.48
N LEU A 275 -4.94 16.22 1.50
CA LEU A 275 -6.27 16.79 1.69
C LEU A 275 -7.26 15.79 2.36
N TRP A 276 -7.15 14.49 2.06
CA TRP A 276 -7.98 13.45 2.65
C TRP A 276 -7.61 13.09 4.10
N HIS A 277 -6.40 13.40 4.59
CA HIS A 277 -6.05 13.22 6.01
C HIS A 277 -6.93 14.07 6.93
N GLY A 278 -7.38 15.25 6.48
CA GLY A 278 -8.33 16.07 7.22
C GLY A 278 -9.68 15.38 7.45
N PHE A 279 -10.14 14.56 6.49
CA PHE A 279 -11.36 13.76 6.63
C PHE A 279 -11.21 12.73 7.77
N ILE A 280 -10.10 12.01 7.78
CA ILE A 280 -9.84 10.96 8.78
C ILE A 280 -9.62 11.59 10.16
N GLY A 281 -8.80 12.65 10.22
CA GLY A 281 -8.49 13.39 11.46
C GLY A 281 -9.74 13.99 12.09
N PHE A 282 -10.74 14.38 11.30
CA PHE A 282 -12.01 14.91 11.80
C PHE A 282 -12.72 13.88 12.69
N PHE A 283 -12.84 12.62 12.25
CA PHE A 283 -13.51 11.59 13.04
C PHE A 283 -12.73 11.20 14.28
N PHE A 284 -11.40 11.21 14.21
CA PHE A 284 -10.54 11.04 15.39
C PHE A 284 -10.83 12.09 16.47
N SER A 285 -10.81 13.36 16.06
CA SER A 285 -10.98 14.50 16.97
C SER A 285 -12.43 14.60 17.47
N LEU A 286 -13.41 14.34 16.61
CA LEU A 286 -14.84 14.30 16.97
C LEU A 286 -15.13 13.22 18.02
N TRP A 287 -14.56 12.02 17.87
CA TRP A 287 -14.86 10.89 18.76
C TRP A 287 -14.02 10.85 20.05
N ALA A 288 -12.91 11.59 20.10
CA ALA A 288 -11.99 11.59 21.24
C ALA A 288 -12.65 11.66 22.65
N PRO A 289 -13.62 12.55 22.93
CA PRO A 289 -14.24 12.65 24.26
C PRO A 289 -15.20 11.49 24.58
N LEU A 290 -15.69 10.79 23.56
CA LEU A 290 -16.69 9.73 23.71
C LEU A 290 -16.06 8.33 23.83
N GLY A 291 -14.81 8.15 23.42
CA GLY A 291 -14.16 6.83 23.35
C GLY A 291 -14.17 6.07 24.68
N LYS A 292 -13.92 6.76 25.80
CA LYS A 292 -13.95 6.17 27.14
C LYS A 292 -15.36 5.87 27.65
N VAL A 293 -16.36 6.64 27.22
CA VAL A 293 -17.75 6.52 27.71
C VAL A 293 -18.50 5.41 26.97
N LEU A 294 -18.29 5.32 25.65
CA LEU A 294 -19.04 4.40 24.79
C LEU A 294 -18.31 3.10 24.48
N ASN A 295 -17.07 2.96 24.96
CA ASN A 295 -16.21 1.80 24.72
C ASN A 295 -16.03 1.48 23.22
N ILE A 296 -15.93 2.52 22.39
CA ILE A 296 -15.59 2.42 20.96
C ILE A 296 -14.34 3.28 20.74
N ALA A 297 -13.26 2.68 20.27
CA ALA A 297 -12.02 3.38 20.01
C ALA A 297 -12.25 4.42 18.91
N LYS A 298 -11.67 5.62 19.10
CA LYS A 298 -11.72 6.70 18.10
C LYS A 298 -11.19 6.24 16.74
N ASP A 299 -10.23 5.34 16.75
CA ASP A 299 -9.67 4.76 15.53
C ASP A 299 -10.67 3.86 14.80
N THR A 300 -11.45 3.05 15.54
CA THR A 300 -12.52 2.25 14.95
C THR A 300 -13.54 3.13 14.24
N VAL A 301 -13.89 4.28 14.84
CA VAL A 301 -14.80 5.25 14.21
C VAL A 301 -14.17 5.85 12.95
N ALA A 302 -12.91 6.30 13.02
CA ALA A 302 -12.21 6.86 11.86
C ALA A 302 -12.10 5.84 10.71
N VAL A 303 -11.74 4.58 10.99
CA VAL A 303 -11.61 3.50 9.99
C VAL A 303 -12.96 3.09 9.38
N ASN A 304 -14.00 3.04 10.21
CA ASN A 304 -15.36 2.72 9.77
C ASN A 304 -15.94 3.84 8.90
N LEU A 305 -15.76 5.09 9.30
CA LEU A 305 -16.25 6.25 8.55
C LEU A 305 -15.43 6.50 7.28
N ASN A 306 -14.13 6.18 7.27
CA ASN A 306 -13.33 6.19 6.05
C ASN A 306 -13.80 5.12 5.04
N ALA A 307 -14.53 4.07 5.46
CA ALA A 307 -15.14 3.13 4.51
C ALA A 307 -16.20 3.78 3.60
N LEU A 308 -16.69 4.98 3.94
CA LEU A 308 -17.57 5.76 3.07
C LEU A 308 -16.91 6.17 1.75
N SER A 309 -15.57 6.24 1.68
CA SER A 309 -14.87 6.59 0.45
C SER A 309 -15.17 5.61 -0.69
N GLY A 310 -15.22 4.30 -0.40
CA GLY A 310 -15.62 3.27 -1.37
C GLY A 310 -17.09 3.43 -1.82
N ILE A 311 -17.97 3.87 -0.93
CA ILE A 311 -19.37 4.17 -1.27
C ILE A 311 -19.48 5.43 -2.15
N PHE A 312 -18.66 6.45 -1.90
CA PHE A 312 -18.57 7.62 -2.75
C PHE A 312 -18.08 7.25 -4.14
N VAL A 313 -17.05 6.41 -4.26
CA VAL A 313 -16.58 5.89 -5.55
C VAL A 313 -17.69 5.14 -6.29
N LEU A 314 -18.45 4.28 -5.61
CA LEU A 314 -19.57 3.58 -6.22
C LEU A 314 -20.64 4.55 -6.76
N LEU A 315 -21.11 5.49 -5.93
CA LEU A 315 -22.17 6.43 -6.30
C LEU A 315 -21.73 7.40 -7.41
N PHE A 316 -20.54 8.00 -7.28
CA PHE A 316 -19.99 8.91 -8.28
C PHE A 316 -19.64 8.16 -9.57
N GLY A 317 -19.11 6.95 -9.46
CA GLY A 317 -18.79 6.08 -10.59
C GLY A 317 -20.03 5.74 -11.41
N LEU A 318 -21.15 5.37 -10.77
CA LEU A 318 -22.42 5.14 -11.47
C LEU A 318 -22.94 6.38 -12.21
N GLY A 319 -22.83 7.56 -11.58
CA GLY A 319 -23.17 8.83 -12.23
C GLY A 319 -22.29 9.12 -13.44
N THR A 320 -20.98 8.85 -13.31
CA THR A 320 -19.96 9.05 -14.35
C THR A 320 -20.15 8.08 -15.52
N LEU A 321 -20.45 6.81 -15.25
CA LEU A 321 -20.78 5.82 -16.28
C LEU A 321 -21.99 6.24 -17.11
N LYS A 322 -23.04 6.74 -16.43
CA LYS A 322 -24.24 7.24 -17.11
C LYS A 322 -23.92 8.44 -18.02
N GLU A 323 -23.09 9.38 -17.57
CA GLU A 323 -22.70 10.52 -18.43
C GLU A 323 -21.70 10.16 -19.52
N ALA A 324 -20.80 9.20 -19.29
CA ALA A 324 -19.91 8.70 -20.34
C ALA A 324 -20.70 8.09 -21.50
N LEU A 325 -21.69 7.24 -21.20
CA LEU A 325 -22.58 6.67 -22.22
C LEU A 325 -23.33 7.74 -23.02
N LEU A 326 -23.71 8.85 -22.38
CA LEU A 326 -24.35 9.99 -23.03
C LEU A 326 -23.36 10.82 -23.87
N ALA A 327 -22.14 11.03 -23.38
CA ALA A 327 -21.11 11.84 -24.02
C ALA A 327 -20.48 11.15 -25.24
N PHE A 328 -20.51 9.83 -25.31
CA PHE A 328 -19.98 9.02 -26.41
C PHE A 328 -21.08 8.28 -27.18
N LYS A 329 -22.32 8.78 -27.12
CA LYS A 329 -23.48 8.21 -27.82
C LYS A 329 -23.46 8.50 -29.32
N LYS A 330 -23.98 7.58 -30.14
CA LYS A 330 -24.33 7.86 -31.55
C LYS A 330 -25.41 8.94 -31.61
N LYS A 331 -25.23 9.90 -32.52
CA LYS A 331 -26.17 11.02 -32.71
C LYS A 331 -27.57 10.59 -33.17
N GLU A 332 -27.69 9.42 -33.79
CA GLU A 332 -28.92 8.91 -34.41
C GLU A 332 -29.79 8.04 -33.47
N GLU A 333 -29.29 7.64 -32.29
CA GLU A 333 -30.02 6.78 -31.35
C GLU A 333 -30.78 7.58 -30.28
N SER A 334 -32.02 7.18 -29.96
CA SER A 334 -32.87 7.82 -28.93
C SER A 334 -32.58 7.35 -27.50
N GLU A 335 -32.16 6.09 -27.29
CA GLU A 335 -31.88 5.49 -25.96
C GLU A 335 -30.42 5.08 -25.76
N THR A 336 -29.91 5.09 -24.52
CA THR A 336 -28.56 4.60 -24.16
C THR A 336 -28.52 3.08 -23.99
N SER A 337 -27.36 2.46 -24.24
CA SER A 337 -27.19 1.01 -24.05
C SER A 337 -27.36 0.59 -22.59
N ARG A 338 -28.40 -0.21 -22.32
CA ARG A 338 -28.65 -0.79 -20.98
C ARG A 338 -27.61 -1.87 -20.64
N SER A 339 -27.21 -2.67 -21.63
CA SER A 339 -26.24 -3.75 -21.46
C SER A 339 -24.84 -3.20 -21.12
N ALA A 340 -24.42 -2.11 -21.77
CA ALA A 340 -23.16 -1.45 -21.47
C ALA A 340 -23.14 -0.82 -20.05
N PHE A 341 -24.24 -0.17 -19.62
CA PHE A 341 -24.33 0.38 -18.26
C PHE A 341 -24.22 -0.70 -17.18
N LEU A 342 -24.96 -1.81 -17.33
CA LEU A 342 -24.93 -2.92 -16.37
C LEU A 342 -23.54 -3.58 -16.30
N THR A 343 -22.85 -3.72 -17.44
CA THR A 343 -21.46 -4.20 -17.47
C THR A 343 -20.52 -3.21 -16.76
N GLY A 344 -20.67 -1.91 -16.99
CA GLY A 344 -19.91 -0.88 -16.29
C GLY A 344 -20.10 -0.92 -14.78
N TRP A 345 -21.34 -1.08 -14.31
CA TRP A 345 -21.64 -1.25 -12.89
C TRP A 345 -21.02 -2.53 -12.33
N ALA A 346 -21.14 -3.65 -13.04
CA ALA A 346 -20.53 -4.91 -12.64
C ALA A 346 -19.00 -4.77 -12.51
N LEU A 347 -18.32 -4.16 -13.49
CA LEU A 347 -16.87 -3.95 -13.43
C LEU A 347 -16.45 -3.01 -12.31
N LEU A 348 -17.22 -1.94 -12.04
CA LEU A 348 -16.98 -1.04 -10.92
C LEU A 348 -17.10 -1.79 -9.57
N LEU A 349 -18.12 -2.65 -9.41
CA LEU A 349 -18.26 -3.48 -8.23
C LEU A 349 -17.17 -4.55 -8.13
N LEU A 350 -16.79 -5.19 -9.23
CA LEU A 350 -15.71 -6.17 -9.24
C LEU A 350 -14.37 -5.53 -8.89
N TRP A 351 -14.15 -4.27 -9.29
CA TRP A 351 -13.01 -3.49 -8.85
C TRP A 351 -13.07 -3.22 -7.34
N LEU A 352 -14.19 -2.65 -6.87
CA LEU A 352 -14.42 -2.35 -5.46
C LEU A 352 -14.44 -3.59 -4.56
N SER A 353 -14.67 -4.79 -5.10
CA SER A 353 -14.65 -6.05 -4.37
C SER A 353 -13.44 -6.93 -4.70
N SER A 354 -12.54 -6.48 -5.57
CA SER A 354 -11.27 -7.17 -5.85
C SER A 354 -10.29 -6.97 -4.70
N GLY A 355 -9.15 -7.68 -4.67
CA GLY A 355 -8.09 -7.42 -3.68
C GLY A 355 -7.92 -5.94 -3.33
N MET A 356 -7.73 -5.06 -4.32
CA MET A 356 -7.58 -3.59 -4.16
C MET A 356 -8.77 -2.85 -3.51
N GLY A 357 -10.01 -3.31 -3.67
CA GLY A 357 -11.21 -2.66 -3.11
C GLY A 357 -11.88 -3.41 -1.94
N ALA A 358 -11.74 -4.74 -1.90
CA ALA A 358 -12.20 -5.66 -0.85
C ALA A 358 -11.26 -5.71 0.34
N PHE A 359 -10.18 -4.95 0.34
CA PHE A 359 -9.42 -4.63 1.52
C PHE A 359 -10.22 -3.71 2.46
N LEU A 360 -11.38 -4.20 2.92
CA LEU A 360 -12.33 -3.51 3.78
C LEU A 360 -11.77 -3.21 5.17
N VAL A 361 -10.64 -3.84 5.51
CA VAL A 361 -9.87 -3.68 6.75
C VAL A 361 -8.75 -2.65 6.59
N PHE A 362 -8.16 -2.49 5.40
CA PHE A 362 -6.94 -1.70 5.18
C PHE A 362 -7.23 -0.25 4.85
N VAL A 363 -6.53 0.68 5.51
CA VAL A 363 -6.93 2.09 5.52
C VAL A 363 -6.30 2.89 4.38
N ASP A 364 -5.14 2.47 3.91
CA ASP A 364 -4.44 3.09 2.78
C ASP A 364 -5.27 3.07 1.50
N ASN A 365 -5.81 1.89 1.15
CA ASN A 365 -6.75 1.72 0.05
C ASN A 365 -7.98 2.63 0.18
N LYS A 366 -8.49 2.87 1.40
CA LYS A 366 -9.65 3.74 1.62
C LYS A 366 -9.33 5.22 1.44
N THR A 367 -8.13 5.65 1.84
CA THR A 367 -7.64 7.00 1.54
C THR A 367 -7.51 7.21 0.03
N ASP A 368 -7.00 6.20 -0.65
CA ASP A 368 -6.89 6.14 -2.10
C ASP A 368 -8.24 6.11 -2.82
N MET A 369 -9.26 5.44 -2.26
CA MET A 369 -10.64 5.56 -2.72
C MET A 369 -11.17 6.99 -2.54
N GLY A 370 -10.73 7.71 -1.50
CA GLY A 370 -11.05 9.12 -1.28
C GLY A 370 -10.49 10.02 -2.38
N VAL A 371 -9.21 9.85 -2.71
CA VAL A 371 -8.55 10.50 -3.85
C VAL A 371 -9.29 10.18 -5.16
N LEU A 372 -9.62 8.90 -5.37
CA LEU A 372 -10.33 8.48 -6.57
C LEU A 372 -11.74 9.06 -6.65
N ALA A 373 -12.45 9.21 -5.53
CA ALA A 373 -13.75 9.86 -5.50
C ALA A 373 -13.66 11.30 -6.03
N LEU A 374 -12.60 12.04 -5.70
CA LEU A 374 -12.33 13.38 -6.25
C LEU A 374 -12.02 13.32 -7.75
N SER A 375 -11.16 12.38 -8.20
CA SER A 375 -10.90 12.17 -9.64
C SER A 375 -12.19 11.85 -10.41
N ILE A 376 -13.06 10.99 -9.88
CA ILE A 376 -14.33 10.63 -10.53
C ILE A 376 -15.27 11.84 -10.59
N LEU A 377 -15.34 12.68 -9.55
CA LEU A 377 -16.09 13.95 -9.62
C LEU A 377 -15.54 14.90 -10.68
N ALA A 378 -14.21 14.96 -10.83
CA ALA A 378 -13.56 15.73 -11.89
C ALA A 378 -13.94 15.22 -13.29
N LEU A 379 -13.94 13.89 -13.47
CA LEU A 379 -14.39 13.23 -14.70
C LEU A 379 -15.87 13.45 -14.96
N LEU A 380 -16.72 13.38 -13.93
CA LEU A 380 -18.16 13.65 -14.05
C LEU A 380 -18.40 15.07 -14.58
N GLY A 381 -17.77 16.08 -13.99
CA GLY A 381 -17.86 17.46 -14.47
C GLY A 381 -17.35 17.61 -15.91
N GLY A 382 -16.22 16.98 -16.23
CA GLY A 382 -15.63 16.99 -17.56
C GLY A 382 -16.52 16.32 -18.63
N LEU A 383 -17.13 15.19 -18.32
CA LEU A 383 -18.03 14.46 -19.21
C LEU A 383 -19.36 15.19 -19.42
N ILE A 384 -19.90 15.84 -18.38
CA ILE A 384 -21.09 16.70 -18.52
C ILE A 384 -20.77 17.87 -19.45
N PHE A 385 -19.59 18.49 -19.30
CA PHE A 385 -19.12 19.53 -20.22
C PHE A 385 -19.06 18.99 -21.66
N LEU A 386 -18.41 17.85 -21.89
CA LEU A 386 -18.31 17.25 -23.22
C LEU A 386 -19.69 16.96 -23.83
N ASN A 387 -20.61 16.38 -23.06
CA ASN A 387 -21.98 16.10 -23.49
C ASN A 387 -22.74 17.38 -23.87
N HIS A 388 -22.66 18.43 -23.02
CA HIS A 388 -23.34 19.71 -23.27
C HIS A 388 -22.78 20.42 -24.50
N PHE A 389 -21.45 20.42 -24.63
CA PHE A 389 -20.73 21.03 -25.75
C PHE A 389 -21.05 20.34 -27.08
N GLN A 390 -21.27 19.01 -27.06
CA GLN A 390 -21.64 18.26 -28.26
C GLN A 390 -23.11 18.41 -28.67
N LYS A 391 -24.06 18.43 -27.72
CA LYS A 391 -25.51 18.43 -28.00
C LYS A 391 -26.08 19.77 -28.46
N LYS A 392 -25.65 20.88 -27.87
CA LYS A 392 -26.23 22.21 -28.17
C LYS A 392 -25.66 22.87 -29.42
N GLY A 393 -24.71 22.20 -30.09
CA GLY A 393 -23.90 22.83 -31.11
C GLY A 393 -23.10 24.01 -30.55
N VAL A 394 -22.19 24.51 -31.36
CA VAL A 394 -21.21 25.53 -30.96
C VAL A 394 -21.81 26.96 -30.94
N HIS A 395 -23.13 27.07 -31.11
CA HIS A 395 -23.88 28.34 -31.21
C HIS A 395 -24.39 28.90 -29.87
N THR A 396 -24.15 28.23 -28.74
CA THR A 396 -24.40 28.82 -27.42
C THR A 396 -23.23 28.53 -26.48
N GLU A 397 -22.38 29.53 -26.22
CA GLU A 397 -21.59 29.58 -24.98
C GLU A 397 -22.59 29.69 -23.82
N SER A 398 -23.16 28.56 -23.38
CA SER A 398 -23.96 28.58 -22.17
C SER A 398 -22.99 28.74 -21.00
N ARG A 399 -23.20 29.77 -20.18
CA ARG A 399 -22.52 29.95 -18.88
C ARG A 399 -22.41 28.64 -18.08
N GLN A 400 -23.38 27.73 -18.25
CA GLN A 400 -23.40 26.40 -17.65
C GLN A 400 -22.28 25.47 -18.11
N SER A 401 -21.97 25.38 -19.41
CA SER A 401 -20.89 24.48 -19.88
C SER A 401 -19.54 24.86 -19.27
N THR A 402 -19.29 26.17 -19.15
CA THR A 402 -18.07 26.71 -18.55
C THR A 402 -17.96 26.37 -17.07
N ILE A 403 -19.08 26.39 -16.32
CA ILE A 403 -19.11 26.00 -14.90
C ILE A 403 -18.66 24.54 -14.73
N TYR A 404 -19.17 23.61 -15.53
CA TYR A 404 -18.77 22.19 -15.43
C TYR A 404 -17.29 21.97 -15.76
N LEU A 405 -16.75 22.73 -16.72
CA LEU A 405 -15.33 22.68 -17.08
C LEU A 405 -14.43 23.18 -15.93
N ILE A 406 -14.80 24.30 -15.30
CA ILE A 406 -14.09 24.84 -14.14
C ILE A 406 -14.19 23.87 -12.95
N LEU A 407 -15.37 23.30 -12.68
CA LEU A 407 -15.54 22.30 -11.63
C LEU A 407 -14.65 21.06 -11.87
N SER A 408 -14.54 20.61 -13.13
CA SER A 408 -13.63 19.53 -13.49
C SER A 408 -12.17 19.87 -13.15
N ALA A 409 -11.70 21.06 -13.55
CA ALA A 409 -10.35 21.53 -13.24
C ALA A 409 -10.08 21.64 -11.72
N LEU A 410 -11.06 22.16 -10.97
CA LEU A 410 -10.99 22.28 -9.51
C LEU A 410 -10.89 20.91 -8.83
N PHE A 411 -11.77 19.96 -9.16
CA PHE A 411 -11.72 18.62 -8.57
C PHE A 411 -10.44 17.87 -8.93
N PHE A 412 -9.89 18.06 -10.13
CA PHE A 412 -8.58 17.53 -10.49
C PHE A 412 -7.45 18.13 -9.63
N ALA A 413 -7.47 19.45 -9.38
CA ALA A 413 -6.50 20.08 -8.48
C ALA A 413 -6.60 19.51 -7.05
N PHE A 414 -7.82 19.31 -6.54
CA PHE A 414 -8.03 18.70 -5.23
C PHE A 414 -7.61 17.23 -5.17
N ALA A 415 -7.82 16.46 -6.24
CA ALA A 415 -7.33 15.09 -6.34
C ALA A 415 -5.80 15.03 -6.30
N VAL A 416 -5.11 15.94 -7.02
CA VAL A 416 -3.64 16.05 -6.99
C VAL A 416 -3.12 16.51 -5.63
N MET A 417 -3.83 17.40 -4.93
CA MET A 417 -3.53 17.78 -3.54
C MET A 417 -3.78 16.64 -2.55
N ALA A 418 -4.72 15.75 -2.84
CA ALA A 418 -4.97 14.56 -2.03
C ALA A 418 -3.92 13.46 -2.27
N LYS A 419 -3.45 13.28 -3.52
CA LYS A 419 -2.30 12.42 -3.84
C LYS A 419 -1.67 12.82 -5.18
N PRO A 420 -0.34 13.03 -5.26
CA PRO A 420 0.31 13.43 -6.51
C PRO A 420 0.10 12.46 -7.69
N THR A 421 -0.10 11.17 -7.41
CA THR A 421 -0.32 10.15 -8.45
C THR A 421 -1.62 10.37 -9.25
N ALA A 422 -2.60 11.10 -8.69
CA ALA A 422 -3.82 11.51 -9.40
C ALA A 422 -3.54 12.44 -10.60
N PHE A 423 -2.32 13.00 -10.71
CA PHE A 423 -1.91 13.82 -11.86
C PHE A 423 -2.05 13.07 -13.19
N ILE A 424 -1.98 11.74 -13.19
CA ILE A 424 -2.14 10.94 -14.40
C ILE A 424 -3.56 11.06 -14.96
N ASP A 425 -4.57 11.15 -14.09
CA ASP A 425 -5.95 11.35 -14.53
C ASP A 425 -6.13 12.72 -15.20
N VAL A 426 -5.40 13.73 -14.72
CA VAL A 426 -5.32 15.07 -15.32
C VAL A 426 -4.70 14.98 -16.72
N VAL A 427 -3.61 14.22 -16.87
CA VAL A 427 -2.95 14.00 -18.17
C VAL A 427 -3.87 13.29 -19.15
N VAL A 428 -4.54 12.21 -18.74
CA VAL A 428 -5.45 11.44 -19.61
C VAL A 428 -6.63 12.31 -20.05
N PHE A 429 -7.26 13.06 -19.14
CA PHE A 429 -8.35 13.97 -19.50
C PHE A 429 -7.86 15.12 -20.41
N GLY A 430 -6.67 15.67 -20.15
CA GLY A 430 -6.03 16.68 -20.98
C GLY A 430 -5.77 16.19 -22.42
N LEU A 431 -5.29 14.94 -22.58
CA LEU A 431 -5.11 14.32 -23.89
C LEU A 431 -6.44 14.19 -24.66
N ILE A 432 -7.53 13.85 -23.97
CA ILE A 432 -8.87 13.83 -24.57
C ILE A 432 -9.27 15.21 -25.08
N LEU A 433 -9.08 16.26 -24.27
CA LEU A 433 -9.37 17.64 -24.68
C LEU A 433 -8.52 18.08 -25.89
N ILE A 434 -7.24 17.70 -25.94
CA ILE A 434 -6.35 17.95 -27.10
C ILE A 434 -6.89 17.23 -28.35
N GLY A 435 -7.34 15.98 -28.21
CA GLY A 435 -7.97 15.23 -29.30
C GLY A 435 -9.22 15.92 -29.86
N PHE A 436 -10.09 16.42 -28.96
CA PHE A 436 -11.27 17.19 -29.34
C PHE A 436 -10.92 18.54 -29.99
N TRP A 437 -9.83 19.19 -29.57
CA TRP A 437 -9.38 20.46 -30.13
C TRP A 437 -8.81 20.31 -31.55
N LEU A 438 -7.92 19.35 -31.76
CA LEU A 438 -7.19 19.17 -33.01
C LEU A 438 -7.62 17.91 -33.76
N ASN A 439 -7.09 16.76 -33.38
CA ASN A 439 -7.36 15.44 -33.96
C ASN A 439 -6.59 14.34 -33.21
N THR A 440 -6.83 13.09 -33.61
CA THR A 440 -6.13 11.91 -33.06
C THR A 440 -4.62 12.00 -33.24
N THR A 441 -4.13 12.45 -34.40
CA THR A 441 -2.70 12.49 -34.68
C THR A 441 -1.98 13.37 -33.65
N THR A 442 -2.55 14.52 -33.32
CA THR A 442 -2.01 15.42 -32.30
C THR A 442 -2.09 14.81 -30.90
N LEU A 443 -3.18 14.10 -30.57
CA LEU A 443 -3.31 13.38 -29.29
C LEU A 443 -2.19 12.33 -29.15
N ILE A 444 -1.97 11.51 -30.17
CA ILE A 444 -0.91 10.48 -30.18
C ILE A 444 0.46 11.13 -30.05
N GLY A 445 0.75 12.15 -30.86
CA GLY A 445 2.02 12.87 -30.80
C GLY A 445 2.27 13.48 -29.42
N SER A 446 1.25 14.09 -28.81
CA SER A 446 1.34 14.68 -27.47
C SER A 446 1.61 13.62 -26.40
N GLY A 447 0.96 12.45 -26.51
CA GLY A 447 1.22 11.31 -25.63
C GLY A 447 2.65 10.77 -25.71
N ILE A 448 3.18 10.63 -26.93
CA ILE A 448 4.56 10.20 -27.16
C ILE A 448 5.55 11.26 -26.66
N ALA A 449 5.26 12.55 -26.90
CA ALA A 449 6.08 13.64 -26.40
C ALA A 449 6.12 13.66 -24.88
N LEU A 450 4.98 13.43 -24.21
CA LEU A 450 4.91 13.31 -22.75
C LEU A 450 5.73 12.13 -22.24
N LEU A 451 5.65 10.95 -22.87
CA LEU A 451 6.54 9.81 -22.54
C LEU A 451 8.02 10.18 -22.68
N GLY A 452 8.36 10.95 -23.72
CA GLY A 452 9.71 11.48 -23.91
C GLY A 452 10.15 12.45 -22.82
N VAL A 453 9.28 13.39 -22.43
CA VAL A 453 9.52 14.30 -21.29
C VAL A 453 9.75 13.52 -20.01
N MET A 454 8.96 12.48 -19.75
CA MET A 454 9.16 11.62 -18.56
C MET A 454 10.51 10.89 -18.64
N GLY A 455 10.88 10.34 -19.80
CA GLY A 455 12.20 9.73 -20.00
C GLY A 455 13.36 10.72 -19.83
N VAL A 456 13.17 12.02 -20.08
CA VAL A 456 14.20 13.04 -19.84
C VAL A 456 14.25 13.49 -18.38
N ILE A 457 13.08 13.71 -17.77
CA ILE A 457 12.97 14.18 -16.38
C ILE A 457 13.32 13.06 -15.39
N GLN A 458 13.09 11.80 -15.77
CA GLN A 458 13.26 10.61 -14.95
C GLN A 458 12.49 10.68 -13.62
N PRO A 459 11.15 10.88 -13.63
CA PRO A 459 10.36 10.83 -12.41
C PRO A 459 10.13 9.37 -12.00
N LEU A 460 10.20 9.10 -10.69
CA LEU A 460 9.92 7.78 -10.12
C LEU A 460 10.71 6.68 -10.89
N PHE A 461 10.06 5.57 -11.25
CA PHE A 461 10.71 4.39 -11.85
C PHE A 461 11.09 4.53 -13.32
N THR A 462 10.96 5.72 -13.92
CA THR A 462 11.14 5.87 -15.37
C THR A 462 12.53 5.41 -15.83
N ALA A 463 13.55 5.51 -14.98
CA ALA A 463 14.92 5.13 -15.30
C ALA A 463 15.06 3.62 -15.55
N ALA A 464 14.22 2.82 -14.90
CA ALA A 464 14.14 1.39 -15.10
C ALA A 464 13.42 1.00 -16.39
N PHE A 465 12.83 1.91 -17.17
CA PHE A 465 12.07 1.58 -18.39
C PHE A 465 12.53 2.34 -19.63
N ILE A 466 12.85 3.62 -19.48
CA ILE A 466 13.22 4.53 -20.57
C ILE A 466 14.47 5.26 -20.13
N ASP A 467 15.60 5.02 -20.79
CA ASP A 467 16.81 5.79 -20.54
C ASP A 467 16.67 7.23 -21.09
N PRO A 468 17.45 8.22 -20.61
CA PRO A 468 17.33 9.61 -21.04
C PRO A 468 17.50 9.83 -22.55
N SER A 469 18.27 8.99 -23.24
CA SER A 469 18.50 9.11 -24.67
C SER A 469 17.29 8.69 -25.49
N LEU A 470 16.67 7.57 -25.10
CA LEU A 470 15.40 7.10 -25.65
C LEU A 470 14.28 8.09 -25.33
N GLY A 471 14.30 8.71 -24.14
CA GLY A 471 13.40 9.80 -23.75
C GLY A 471 13.48 11.01 -24.70
N LYS A 472 14.69 11.50 -25.00
CA LYS A 472 14.89 12.59 -25.98
C LYS A 472 14.37 12.21 -27.37
N LEU A 473 14.61 10.97 -27.82
CA LEU A 473 14.13 10.48 -29.11
C LEU A 473 12.59 10.47 -29.17
N PHE A 474 11.93 9.94 -28.14
CA PHE A 474 10.47 9.97 -28.05
C PHE A 474 9.92 11.39 -28.03
N PHE A 475 10.58 12.32 -27.33
CA PHE A 475 10.18 13.71 -27.34
C PHE A 475 10.20 14.31 -28.76
N ILE A 476 11.30 14.12 -29.50
CA ILE A 476 11.44 14.62 -30.87
C ILE A 476 10.38 14.00 -31.80
N ILE A 477 10.23 12.68 -31.77
CA ILE A 477 9.24 11.96 -32.60
C ILE A 477 7.83 12.45 -32.27
N GLY A 478 7.50 12.56 -30.98
CA GLY A 478 6.21 13.06 -30.51
C GLY A 478 5.92 14.46 -31.03
N MET A 479 6.88 15.38 -30.92
CA MET A 479 6.74 16.76 -31.40
C MET A 479 6.56 16.84 -32.92
N VAL A 480 7.30 16.04 -33.70
CA VAL A 480 7.10 15.96 -35.16
C VAL A 480 5.68 15.53 -35.49
N ILE A 481 5.16 14.51 -34.81
CA ILE A 481 3.78 14.03 -34.99
C ILE A 481 2.76 15.11 -34.58
N VAL A 482 3.02 15.86 -33.49
CA VAL A 482 2.18 16.99 -33.07
C VAL A 482 2.14 18.07 -34.16
N VAL A 483 3.27 18.42 -34.76
CA VAL A 483 3.33 19.43 -35.84
C VAL A 483 2.54 18.97 -37.07
N ILE A 484 2.72 17.71 -37.49
CA ILE A 484 1.95 17.13 -38.60
C ILE A 484 0.45 17.13 -38.29
N GLY A 485 0.08 16.73 -37.07
CA GLY A 485 -1.29 16.75 -36.57
C GLY A 485 -1.89 18.17 -36.53
N GLY A 486 -1.10 19.15 -36.08
CA GLY A 486 -1.46 20.56 -36.00
C GLY A 486 -1.70 21.16 -37.38
N ILE A 487 -0.79 20.94 -38.33
CA ILE A 487 -0.93 21.37 -39.74
C ILE A 487 -2.20 20.76 -40.33
N ARG A 488 -2.41 19.44 -40.15
CA ARG A 488 -3.63 18.76 -40.63
C ARG A 488 -4.90 19.32 -39.99
N GLY A 489 -4.87 19.67 -38.71
CA GLY A 489 -5.99 20.27 -37.99
C GLY A 489 -6.33 21.69 -38.46
N LEU A 490 -5.30 22.49 -38.77
CA LEU A 490 -5.44 23.87 -39.27
C LEU A 490 -5.94 23.89 -40.73
N ILE A 491 -5.40 23.02 -41.59
CA ILE A 491 -5.79 22.93 -43.01
C ILE A 491 -7.26 22.51 -43.17
N TRP A 492 -7.76 21.63 -42.30
CA TRP A 492 -9.16 21.19 -42.35
C TRP A 492 -10.18 22.20 -41.80
N ARG A 493 -9.77 23.46 -41.53
CA ARG A 493 -10.62 24.61 -41.13
C ARG A 493 -11.82 24.18 -40.27
N ASN A 494 -11.53 23.62 -39.10
CA ASN A 494 -12.58 23.39 -38.13
C ASN A 494 -13.04 24.77 -37.62
N THR A 495 -14.25 25.21 -37.98
CA THR A 495 -14.86 26.50 -37.57
C THR A 495 -14.99 26.65 -36.05
N HIS A 496 -14.59 25.62 -35.30
CA HIS A 496 -14.69 25.49 -33.85
C HIS A 496 -13.31 25.44 -33.14
N PHE A 497 -12.20 25.54 -33.88
CA PHE A 497 -10.83 25.47 -33.35
C PHE A 497 -10.57 26.44 -32.18
N ALA A 498 -10.88 27.72 -32.37
CA ALA A 498 -10.65 28.75 -31.34
C ALA A 498 -11.47 28.51 -30.06
N LYS A 499 -12.66 27.91 -30.19
CA LYS A 499 -13.55 27.63 -29.05
C LYS A 499 -13.06 26.46 -28.21
N TYR A 500 -12.63 25.37 -28.85
CA TYR A 500 -11.98 24.27 -28.14
C TYR A 500 -10.65 24.66 -27.52
N PHE A 501 -9.86 25.51 -28.20
CA PHE A 501 -8.63 26.07 -27.63
C PHE A 501 -8.91 26.89 -26.36
N LYS A 502 -9.90 27.80 -26.43
CA LYS A 502 -10.33 28.60 -25.26
C LYS A 502 -10.76 27.71 -24.09
N ALA A 503 -11.50 26.63 -24.35
CA ALA A 503 -11.89 25.66 -23.31
C ALA A 503 -10.66 24.94 -22.72
N LEU A 504 -9.75 24.44 -23.56
CA LEU A 504 -8.52 23.78 -23.11
C LEU A 504 -7.66 24.72 -22.23
N VAL A 505 -7.44 25.95 -22.69
CA VAL A 505 -6.69 26.98 -21.95
C VAL A 505 -7.39 27.33 -20.65
N LEU A 506 -8.71 27.55 -20.67
CA LEU A 506 -9.48 27.87 -19.48
C LEU A 506 -9.40 26.73 -18.45
N TRP A 507 -9.52 25.48 -18.87
CA TRP A 507 -9.39 24.32 -18.00
C TRP A 507 -7.99 24.23 -17.38
N GLY A 508 -6.94 24.37 -18.20
CA GLY A 508 -5.55 24.36 -17.74
C GLY A 508 -5.21 25.50 -16.77
N VAL A 509 -5.62 26.72 -17.10
CA VAL A 509 -5.43 27.90 -16.22
C VAL A 509 -6.21 27.74 -14.93
N SER A 510 -7.46 27.24 -14.97
CA SER A 510 -8.26 27.01 -13.76
C SER A 510 -7.62 25.96 -12.85
N PHE A 511 -7.07 24.88 -13.42
CA PHE A 511 -6.36 23.84 -12.68
C PHE A 511 -5.10 24.41 -11.99
N VAL A 512 -4.26 25.12 -12.75
CA VAL A 512 -3.04 25.74 -12.22
C VAL A 512 -3.38 26.77 -11.15
N PHE A 513 -4.34 27.66 -11.42
CA PHE A 513 -4.80 28.67 -10.47
C PHE A 513 -5.30 28.04 -9.17
N ALA A 514 -6.06 26.94 -9.25
CA ALA A 514 -6.53 26.21 -8.08
C ALA A 514 -5.38 25.65 -7.23
N LEU A 515 -4.34 25.08 -7.85
CA LEU A 515 -3.14 24.64 -7.13
C LEU A 515 -2.44 25.81 -6.44
N PHE A 516 -2.27 26.95 -7.13
CA PHE A 516 -1.67 28.13 -6.52
C PHE A 516 -2.51 28.73 -5.40
N LEU A 517 -3.84 28.68 -5.50
CA LEU A 517 -4.75 29.21 -4.49
C LEU A 517 -4.79 28.33 -3.23
N PHE A 518 -4.85 27.01 -3.39
CA PHE A 518 -5.11 26.09 -2.28
C PHE A 518 -3.87 25.35 -1.78
N LYS A 519 -2.89 25.05 -2.64
CA LYS A 519 -1.62 24.40 -2.27
C LYS A 519 -0.49 25.42 -2.04
N GLY A 520 -0.46 26.49 -2.84
CA GLY A 520 0.56 27.54 -2.82
C GLY A 520 0.80 28.17 -1.44
N PRO A 521 -0.22 28.69 -0.72
CA PRO A 521 -0.01 29.36 0.56
C PRO A 521 0.72 28.50 1.58
N TRP A 522 0.45 27.21 1.60
CA TRP A 522 1.07 26.28 2.55
C TRP A 522 2.52 25.94 2.23
N ILE A 523 2.85 25.77 0.95
CA ILE A 523 4.23 25.58 0.53
C ILE A 523 5.03 26.85 0.87
N ALA A 524 4.44 28.03 0.63
CA ALA A 524 5.07 29.28 1.00
C ALA A 524 5.32 29.36 2.50
N VAL A 525 4.32 29.09 3.33
CA VAL A 525 4.46 29.07 4.80
C VAL A 525 5.53 28.06 5.26
N GLY A 526 5.49 26.81 4.76
CA GLY A 526 6.48 25.79 5.12
C GLY A 526 7.92 26.18 4.74
N LYS A 527 8.12 26.77 3.57
CA LYS A 527 9.44 27.25 3.12
C LYS A 527 9.91 28.50 3.86
N ILE A 528 8.99 29.41 4.23
CA ILE A 528 9.29 30.60 5.03
C ILE A 528 9.71 30.18 6.44
N ILE A 529 8.98 29.25 7.07
CA ILE A 529 9.33 28.71 8.40
C ILE A 529 10.71 28.05 8.35
N ASN A 530 11.01 27.30 7.29
CA ASN A 530 12.29 26.62 7.10
C ASN A 530 13.42 27.53 6.56
N LYS A 531 13.18 28.85 6.42
CA LYS A 531 14.14 29.85 5.90
C LYS A 531 14.77 29.54 4.52
N ASN A 532 14.14 28.70 3.71
CA ASN A 532 14.63 28.21 2.41
C ASN A 532 13.67 28.59 1.24
N PHE A 533 13.22 29.85 1.18
CA PHE A 533 12.29 30.27 0.14
C PHE A 533 13.01 30.69 -1.15
N ASP A 534 12.88 29.87 -2.21
CA ASP A 534 13.20 30.22 -3.60
C ASP A 534 11.94 30.21 -4.47
N PHE A 535 11.80 31.19 -5.37
CA PHE A 535 10.61 31.36 -6.20
C PHE A 535 10.47 30.25 -7.26
N LYS A 536 11.57 29.83 -7.87
CA LYS A 536 11.54 28.77 -8.90
C LYS A 536 11.17 27.43 -8.27
N ASP A 537 11.72 27.13 -7.12
CA ASP A 537 11.37 25.96 -6.35
C ASP A 537 9.96 26.06 -5.76
N PHE A 538 9.48 27.23 -5.36
CA PHE A 538 8.09 27.44 -4.93
C PHE A 538 7.08 27.10 -6.05
N VAL A 539 7.33 27.60 -7.26
CA VAL A 539 6.51 27.30 -8.45
C VAL A 539 6.56 25.80 -8.75
N LYS A 540 7.75 25.21 -8.73
CA LYS A 540 7.95 23.76 -8.95
C LYS A 540 7.23 22.93 -7.88
N SER A 541 7.38 23.26 -6.61
CA SER A 541 6.72 22.58 -5.47
C SER A 541 5.19 22.69 -5.52
N THR A 542 4.67 23.78 -6.08
CA THR A 542 3.22 23.99 -6.18
C THR A 542 2.65 23.15 -7.31
N LEU A 543 3.30 23.12 -8.47
CA LEU A 543 2.86 22.37 -9.64
C LEU A 543 3.16 20.86 -9.57
N LEU A 544 4.26 20.47 -8.94
CA LEU A 544 4.72 19.08 -8.81
C LEU A 544 4.82 18.67 -7.32
N ALA A 545 5.17 17.42 -7.04
CA ALA A 545 5.54 17.03 -5.67
C ALA A 545 6.93 17.62 -5.35
N SER A 546 7.11 18.21 -4.16
CA SER A 546 8.43 18.62 -3.67
C SER A 546 8.87 17.75 -2.53
N THR A 547 10.13 17.34 -2.59
CA THR A 547 10.90 16.83 -1.46
C THR A 547 11.33 18.01 -0.60
N PHE A 548 10.99 17.97 0.69
CA PHE A 548 11.63 18.83 1.68
C PHE A 548 13.00 18.20 2.00
N GLU A 549 13.99 18.44 1.16
CA GLU A 549 15.38 18.13 1.51
C GLU A 549 15.86 19.15 2.55
N LYS A 550 16.35 18.69 3.71
CA LYS A 550 17.30 19.49 4.48
C LYS A 550 18.56 19.59 3.65
N GLU A 551 18.93 20.80 3.22
CA GLU A 551 20.25 21.06 2.66
C GLU A 551 21.31 20.75 3.71
N GLU A 552 21.95 19.59 3.64
CA GLU A 552 23.35 19.49 4.06
C GLU A 552 24.20 19.91 2.87
N LYS A 553 24.78 21.11 2.97
CA LYS A 553 25.75 21.63 2.03
C LYS A 553 27.01 20.75 2.05
N THR A 554 27.10 19.79 1.13
CA THR A 554 28.36 19.36 0.50
C THR A 554 28.04 18.65 -0.82
N ASP A 555 28.53 19.24 -1.91
CA ASP A 555 28.68 18.75 -3.29
C ASP A 555 27.53 18.01 -3.99
N SER A 556 26.77 18.81 -4.73
CA SER A 556 26.13 18.51 -6.03
C SER A 556 25.52 17.12 -6.27
N LYS A 557 24.24 17.01 -5.84
CA LYS A 557 23.06 16.46 -6.56
C LYS A 557 22.90 14.91 -6.68
N PRO A 558 21.65 14.38 -6.80
CA PRO A 558 20.36 14.82 -6.20
C PRO A 558 19.29 13.67 -5.99
N ARG A 559 18.06 14.05 -5.57
CA ARG A 559 16.71 13.45 -5.86
C ARG A 559 16.23 12.23 -5.07
N ILE A 560 15.48 12.51 -4.01
CA ILE A 560 14.47 11.60 -3.41
C ILE A 560 13.28 11.43 -4.37
N LEU A 561 13.29 10.38 -5.20
CA LEU A 561 12.12 9.79 -5.86
C LEU A 561 12.42 8.30 -6.07
N LEU A 562 11.43 7.43 -5.82
CA LEU A 562 11.49 5.98 -6.01
C LEU A 562 12.30 5.60 -7.28
N ALA A 563 13.45 4.93 -7.07
CA ALA A 563 14.40 4.40 -8.05
C ALA A 563 15.00 5.40 -9.06
N GLN A 564 16.02 6.15 -8.64
CA GLN A 564 17.08 6.57 -9.56
C GLN A 564 18.17 5.47 -9.64
N THR A 565 18.12 4.64 -10.69
CA THR A 565 19.29 3.86 -11.16
C THR A 565 20.27 4.72 -11.97
N SER A 566 20.48 5.98 -11.57
CA SER A 566 21.44 6.85 -12.25
C SER A 566 22.16 7.82 -11.30
N SER A 567 22.44 7.39 -10.07
CA SER A 567 23.73 7.77 -9.53
C SER A 567 24.73 6.80 -10.14
N ASN A 568 25.80 7.31 -10.73
CA ASN A 568 27.01 6.52 -10.84
C ASN A 568 27.27 6.02 -9.42
N VAL A 569 26.98 4.74 -9.19
CA VAL A 569 27.49 4.05 -8.01
C VAL A 569 28.99 4.18 -8.21
N ASP A 570 29.64 5.00 -7.39
CA ASP A 570 31.08 4.87 -7.24
C ASP A 570 31.31 3.40 -6.94
N PHE A 571 31.88 2.70 -7.91
CA PHE A 571 32.17 1.26 -7.86
C PHE A 571 33.31 0.97 -6.87
N ALA A 572 33.54 1.84 -5.87
CA ALA A 572 34.24 1.42 -4.68
C ALA A 572 33.39 0.31 -4.08
N SER A 573 33.93 -0.91 -4.07
CA SER A 573 33.21 -2.00 -3.47
C SER A 573 33.04 -1.70 -1.98
N GLN A 574 31.94 -2.13 -1.37
CA GLN A 574 31.76 -1.96 0.07
C GLN A 574 32.98 -2.49 0.85
N SER A 575 33.60 -3.56 0.34
CA SER A 575 34.87 -4.09 0.83
C SER A 575 36.05 -3.12 0.75
N ASP A 576 36.15 -2.24 -0.25
CA ASP A 576 37.23 -1.24 -0.35
C ASP A 576 37.05 -0.12 0.67
N LEU A 577 35.81 0.37 0.83
CA LEU A 577 35.44 1.38 1.82
C LEU A 577 35.62 0.86 3.26
N ASP A 578 35.18 -0.38 3.52
CA ASP A 578 35.33 -1.04 4.81
C ASP A 578 36.82 -1.25 5.13
N ARG A 579 37.65 -1.64 4.15
CA ARG A 579 39.09 -1.91 4.32
C ARG A 579 39.91 -0.65 4.59
N GLU A 580 39.65 0.47 3.90
CA GLU A 580 40.29 1.76 4.19
C GLU A 580 39.94 2.26 5.60
N THR A 581 38.71 2.03 6.05
CA THR A 581 38.23 2.52 7.35
C THR A 581 38.70 1.65 8.51
N LEU A 582 38.75 0.32 8.33
CA LEU A 582 39.39 -0.62 9.25
C LEU A 582 40.90 -0.30 9.44
N GLN A 583 41.57 0.16 8.38
CA GLN A 583 42.97 0.58 8.44
C GLN A 583 43.16 1.98 9.07
N ALA A 584 42.12 2.82 9.07
CA ALA A 584 42.10 4.14 9.71
C ALA A 584 41.67 4.11 11.19
N GLY A 585 41.42 2.93 11.76
CA GLY A 585 40.89 2.74 13.11
C GLY A 585 41.69 3.46 14.20
N THR A 586 41.08 4.47 14.82
CA THR A 586 41.52 5.06 16.08
C THR A 586 41.37 4.07 17.23
N LYS A 587 42.15 4.27 18.30
CA LYS A 587 42.17 3.42 19.50
C LYS A 587 40.76 3.27 20.10
N GLU A 588 40.29 2.04 20.30
CA GLU A 588 39.02 1.76 20.98
C GLU A 588 39.11 2.23 22.45
N LEU A 589 38.18 3.10 22.85
CA LEU A 589 38.05 3.60 24.21
C LEU A 589 36.88 2.90 24.91
N ASN A 590 37.01 2.68 26.21
CA ASN A 590 35.88 2.26 27.03
C ASN A 590 34.96 3.45 27.36
N TYR A 591 33.76 3.19 27.91
CA TYR A 591 32.78 4.25 28.21
C TYR A 591 33.35 5.42 29.02
N GLU A 592 34.07 5.15 30.11
CA GLU A 592 34.66 6.19 30.97
C GLU A 592 35.73 7.03 30.23
N GLN A 593 36.52 6.40 29.36
CA GLN A 593 37.51 7.08 28.52
C GLN A 593 36.84 7.91 27.41
N CYS A 594 35.77 7.38 26.81
CA CYS A 594 35.01 8.05 25.75
C CYS A 594 34.29 9.31 26.25
N LEU A 595 33.82 9.33 27.50
CA LEU A 595 33.21 10.52 28.11
C LEU A 595 34.20 11.70 28.25
N LEU A 596 35.49 11.42 28.31
CA LEU A 596 36.56 12.42 28.43
C LEU A 596 37.04 12.93 27.06
N GLU A 597 36.63 12.28 25.97
CA GLU A 597 36.98 12.65 24.60
C GLU A 597 35.98 13.69 24.06
N HIS A 598 36.50 14.77 23.49
CA HIS A 598 35.71 15.81 22.84
C HIS A 598 35.94 15.75 21.34
N ASP A 599 35.14 14.93 20.66
CA ASP A 599 35.13 14.87 19.21
C ASP A 599 34.35 16.04 18.60
N ASP A 600 34.93 16.71 17.60
CA ASP A 600 34.23 17.72 16.80
C ASP A 600 33.10 17.05 16.00
N PRO A 601 31.85 17.52 16.04
CA PRO A 601 30.76 17.03 15.19
C PRO A 601 31.10 16.97 13.70
N ALA A 602 32.00 17.84 13.21
CA ALA A 602 32.48 17.77 11.83
C ALA A 602 33.39 16.55 11.57
N ASP A 603 34.26 16.21 12.53
CA ASP A 603 35.13 15.04 12.46
C ASP A 603 34.31 13.74 12.51
N LEU A 604 33.35 13.65 13.44
CA LEU A 604 32.42 12.52 13.56
C LEU A 604 31.59 12.27 12.30
N LYS A 605 31.28 13.31 11.52
CA LYS A 605 30.57 13.18 10.25
C LYS A 605 31.48 12.76 9.11
N SER A 606 32.75 13.16 9.12
CA SER A 606 33.71 12.88 8.05
C SER A 606 34.01 11.39 7.87
N THR A 607 33.87 10.60 8.94
CA THR A 607 34.16 9.16 8.94
C THR A 607 32.92 8.28 8.69
N LYS A 608 31.75 8.87 8.45
CA LYS A 608 30.54 8.12 8.11
C LYS A 608 30.64 7.57 6.69
N GLN A 609 30.30 6.29 6.54
CA GLN A 609 30.12 5.65 5.25
C GLN A 609 28.63 5.54 4.91
N LYS A 610 28.31 5.61 3.62
CA LYS A 610 26.97 5.32 3.10
C LYS A 610 26.63 3.85 3.24
N ALA A 611 25.37 3.56 3.53
CA ALA A 611 24.87 2.19 3.64
C ALA A 611 24.99 1.40 2.32
N PRO A 612 25.31 0.09 2.35
CA PRO A 612 25.30 -0.75 1.17
C PRO A 612 23.85 -0.96 0.67
N GLY A 613 23.67 -0.87 -0.65
CA GLY A 613 22.36 -0.98 -1.31
C GLY A 613 21.50 0.27 -1.15
N SER A 614 20.26 0.22 -1.63
CA SER A 614 19.29 1.27 -1.31
C SER A 614 18.01 0.64 -0.77
N ALA A 615 17.54 1.16 0.36
CA ALA A 615 16.27 0.75 0.97
C ALA A 615 15.10 0.79 -0.02
N ILE A 616 15.16 1.69 -1.01
CA ILE A 616 14.17 1.84 -2.07
C ILE A 616 14.26 0.70 -3.10
N HIS A 617 15.46 0.34 -3.57
CA HIS A 617 15.63 -0.77 -4.51
C HIS A 617 15.25 -2.12 -3.88
N GLU A 618 15.53 -2.30 -2.59
CA GLU A 618 15.22 -3.52 -1.86
C GLU A 618 13.72 -3.67 -1.61
N ASP A 619 13.04 -2.55 -1.27
CA ASP A 619 11.58 -2.54 -1.14
C ASP A 619 10.90 -2.76 -2.51
N VAL A 620 11.45 -2.23 -3.60
CA VAL A 620 10.89 -2.39 -4.96
C VAL A 620 11.14 -3.79 -5.52
N GLY A 621 12.30 -4.39 -5.23
CA GLY A 621 12.61 -5.78 -5.56
C GLY A 621 11.60 -6.77 -5.03
N ARG A 622 11.03 -6.46 -3.86
CA ARG A 622 9.93 -7.19 -3.22
C ARG A 622 8.67 -7.28 -4.10
N TYR A 623 8.37 -6.26 -4.89
CA TYR A 623 7.10 -6.12 -5.63
C TYR A 623 7.21 -6.37 -7.13
N VAL A 624 8.38 -6.11 -7.71
CA VAL A 624 8.57 -6.11 -9.17
C VAL A 624 9.27 -7.40 -9.64
N GLY A 625 10.07 -8.01 -8.76
CA GLY A 625 11.00 -9.09 -9.09
C GLY A 625 12.19 -8.56 -9.91
N TYR A 626 13.39 -9.03 -9.60
CA TYR A 626 14.59 -8.80 -10.42
C TYR A 626 14.91 -10.06 -11.24
N ALA A 627 15.72 -9.93 -12.28
CA ALA A 627 16.12 -11.03 -13.16
C ALA A 627 14.97 -11.67 -13.98
N TRP A 628 14.93 -13.01 -14.09
CA TRP A 628 14.04 -13.75 -14.98
C TRP A 628 12.87 -14.43 -14.28
N ARG A 629 11.73 -14.50 -14.97
CA ARG A 629 10.62 -15.39 -14.67
C ARG A 629 10.49 -16.48 -15.73
N ALA A 630 10.37 -17.72 -15.28
CA ALA A 630 10.19 -18.89 -16.14
C ALA A 630 8.73 -19.08 -16.59
N PHE A 631 8.49 -19.18 -17.89
CA PHE A 631 7.19 -19.59 -18.47
C PHE A 631 7.33 -20.95 -19.13
N LYS A 632 6.56 -21.95 -18.68
CA LYS A 632 6.57 -23.27 -19.32
C LYS A 632 6.08 -23.19 -20.76
N LYS A 633 6.73 -23.93 -21.67
CA LYS A 633 6.37 -24.03 -23.09
C LYS A 633 5.15 -24.92 -23.36
N THR A 634 4.56 -25.50 -22.31
CA THR A 634 3.33 -26.29 -22.37
C THR A 634 2.08 -25.41 -22.33
N GLY A 635 0.99 -25.81 -23.01
CA GLY A 635 -0.26 -25.04 -23.08
C GLY A 635 -0.30 -24.04 -24.25
N VAL A 636 -1.42 -23.32 -24.40
CA VAL A 636 -1.64 -22.36 -25.50
C VAL A 636 -0.74 -21.12 -25.35
N GLY A 637 -0.48 -20.69 -24.12
CA GLY A 637 0.48 -19.62 -23.82
C GLY A 637 1.93 -19.99 -24.21
N GLY A 638 2.33 -21.22 -23.88
CA GLY A 638 3.60 -21.80 -24.34
C GLY A 638 3.67 -21.94 -25.87
N GLY A 639 2.54 -22.25 -26.53
CA GLY A 639 2.42 -22.25 -27.99
C GLY A 639 2.62 -20.87 -28.63
N LEU A 640 2.05 -19.82 -28.04
CA LEU A 640 2.26 -18.43 -28.48
C LEU A 640 3.71 -17.98 -28.28
N LEU A 641 4.31 -18.28 -27.13
CA LEU A 641 5.72 -18.00 -26.87
C LEU A 641 6.63 -18.79 -27.82
N LYS A 642 6.28 -20.02 -28.19
CA LYS A 642 6.99 -20.83 -29.21
C LYS A 642 6.88 -20.23 -30.61
N LEU A 643 5.77 -19.56 -30.95
CA LEU A 643 5.63 -18.85 -32.22
C LEU A 643 6.53 -17.62 -32.30
N LEU A 644 6.68 -16.90 -31.18
CA LEU A 644 7.51 -15.70 -31.07
C LEU A 644 9.00 -16.03 -30.90
N PHE A 645 9.32 -17.08 -30.13
CA PHE A 645 10.68 -17.52 -29.79
C PHE A 645 10.90 -18.98 -30.22
N ARG A 646 11.08 -19.17 -31.53
CA ARG A 646 11.13 -20.51 -32.17
C ARG A 646 12.36 -21.34 -31.84
N LYS A 647 13.50 -20.71 -31.54
CA LYS A 647 14.76 -21.41 -31.25
C LYS A 647 14.87 -21.71 -29.76
N ASN A 648 15.29 -22.91 -29.39
CA ASN A 648 15.61 -23.31 -28.02
C ASN A 648 17.06 -22.91 -27.67
N ASN A 649 17.36 -22.79 -26.38
CA ASN A 649 18.68 -22.43 -25.84
C ASN A 649 19.27 -21.17 -26.48
N THR A 650 18.40 -20.19 -26.80
CA THR A 650 18.79 -18.98 -27.52
C THR A 650 18.41 -17.75 -26.70
N CYS A 651 19.33 -16.78 -26.65
CA CYS A 651 19.07 -15.47 -26.06
C CYS A 651 18.44 -14.52 -27.08
N PHE A 652 17.46 -13.73 -26.65
CA PHE A 652 16.79 -12.68 -27.42
C PHE A 652 16.83 -11.37 -26.62
N GLY A 653 17.03 -10.22 -27.25
CA GLY A 653 17.09 -8.96 -26.52
C GLY A 653 17.18 -7.77 -27.46
N ARG A 654 16.67 -6.61 -27.02
CA ARG A 654 16.83 -5.33 -27.73
C ARG A 654 18.11 -4.62 -27.30
N ASP A 655 18.53 -4.83 -26.05
CA ASP A 655 19.84 -4.41 -25.57
C ASP A 655 20.91 -5.36 -26.14
N ARG A 656 21.83 -4.79 -26.91
CA ARG A 656 22.93 -5.53 -27.53
C ARG A 656 23.88 -6.09 -26.47
N ASP A 657 24.09 -5.35 -25.40
CA ASP A 657 25.09 -5.68 -24.39
C ASP A 657 24.57 -6.79 -23.47
N GLY A 658 23.32 -6.67 -23.01
CA GLY A 658 22.63 -7.75 -22.29
C GLY A 658 22.48 -9.03 -23.14
N LEU A 659 22.26 -8.91 -24.46
CA LEU A 659 22.21 -10.06 -25.37
C LEU A 659 23.58 -10.77 -25.48
N LEU A 660 24.66 -10.00 -25.65
CA LEU A 660 26.03 -10.53 -25.74
C LEU A 660 26.44 -11.25 -24.44
N LEU A 661 26.12 -10.69 -23.28
CA LEU A 661 26.37 -11.32 -21.98
C LEU A 661 25.57 -12.63 -21.83
N CYS A 662 24.29 -12.65 -22.20
CA CYS A 662 23.47 -13.86 -22.13
C CYS A 662 23.98 -14.99 -23.04
N GLN A 663 24.53 -14.64 -24.21
CA GLN A 663 25.13 -15.62 -25.12
C GLN A 663 26.37 -16.29 -24.51
N HIS A 664 27.13 -15.56 -23.67
CA HIS A 664 28.31 -16.05 -22.94
C HIS A 664 27.99 -16.39 -21.48
N ARG A 665 26.72 -16.67 -21.14
CA ARG A 665 26.31 -16.98 -19.76
C ARG A 665 27.07 -18.16 -19.16
N GLU A 666 27.41 -19.18 -19.97
CA GLU A 666 28.14 -20.37 -19.50
C GLU A 666 29.56 -20.00 -19.07
N ASP A 667 30.22 -19.10 -19.81
CA ASP A 667 31.54 -18.56 -19.43
C ASP A 667 31.47 -17.72 -18.14
N ILE A 668 30.37 -16.98 -17.94
CA ILE A 668 30.11 -16.22 -16.70
C ILE A 668 29.90 -17.17 -15.52
N THR A 669 29.06 -18.20 -15.67
CA THR A 669 28.75 -19.17 -14.61
C THR A 669 29.96 -20.04 -14.25
N GLN A 670 30.79 -20.40 -15.22
CA GLN A 670 32.01 -21.19 -15.02
C GLN A 670 33.23 -20.34 -14.64
N GLN A 671 33.08 -19.02 -14.49
CA GLN A 671 34.16 -18.10 -14.14
C GLN A 671 35.37 -18.15 -15.10
N ASN A 672 35.11 -18.27 -16.41
CA ASN A 672 36.16 -18.35 -17.43
C ASN A 672 36.71 -16.96 -17.81
N PHE A 673 37.72 -16.48 -17.06
CA PHE A 673 38.27 -15.13 -17.21
C PHE A 673 38.87 -14.80 -18.59
N GLU A 674 39.40 -15.78 -19.32
CA GLU A 674 39.92 -15.55 -20.68
C GLU A 674 38.81 -15.26 -21.70
N ALA A 675 37.68 -15.97 -21.58
CA ALA A 675 36.48 -15.67 -22.37
C ALA A 675 35.90 -14.29 -22.00
N LEU A 676 35.91 -13.93 -20.71
CA LEU A 676 35.42 -12.63 -20.22
C LEU A 676 36.27 -11.44 -20.72
N LYS A 677 37.61 -11.57 -20.78
CA LYS A 677 38.49 -10.56 -21.39
C LYS A 677 38.16 -10.33 -22.87
N THR A 678 37.89 -11.41 -23.59
CA THR A 678 37.49 -11.36 -25.01
C THR A 678 36.13 -10.68 -25.18
N LEU A 679 35.20 -10.95 -24.27
CA LEU A 679 33.87 -10.34 -24.24
C LEU A 679 33.92 -8.83 -23.97
N ALA A 680 34.80 -8.37 -23.07
CA ALA A 680 35.03 -6.94 -22.81
C ALA A 680 35.47 -6.19 -24.07
N LEU A 681 36.38 -6.79 -24.85
CA LEU A 681 36.80 -6.25 -26.14
C LEU A 681 35.65 -6.18 -27.15
N GLN A 682 34.73 -7.14 -27.16
CA GLN A 682 33.56 -7.11 -28.05
C GLN A 682 32.56 -6.01 -27.65
N LEU A 683 32.32 -5.81 -26.35
CA LEU A 683 31.45 -4.76 -25.81
C LEU A 683 32.02 -3.35 -26.07
N SER A 684 33.35 -3.20 -26.13
CA SER A 684 34.01 -1.92 -26.44
C SER A 684 33.80 -1.42 -27.89
N LYS A 685 33.42 -2.29 -28.85
CA LYS A 685 33.24 -1.93 -30.27
C LYS A 685 31.89 -1.22 -30.52
N LYS A 686 31.87 0.11 -30.42
CA LYS A 686 30.69 0.98 -30.64
C LYS A 686 30.40 1.31 -32.13
N GLN A 687 29.11 1.38 -32.47
CA GLN A 687 28.54 1.60 -33.82
C GLN A 687 28.38 3.11 -34.14
N LEU A 688 28.46 3.47 -35.44
CA LEU A 688 28.58 4.84 -36.00
C LEU A 688 27.58 5.90 -35.49
N LEU A 689 26.40 5.51 -35.00
CA LEU A 689 25.34 6.43 -34.53
C LEU A 689 25.72 7.16 -33.22
N HIS A 690 26.67 6.62 -32.44
CA HIS A 690 27.09 7.16 -31.14
C HIS A 690 28.04 8.36 -31.22
N LYS A 691 28.81 8.51 -32.31
CA LYS A 691 29.73 9.65 -32.49
C LYS A 691 29.00 10.98 -32.60
N VAL A 692 27.72 10.95 -32.97
CA VAL A 692 26.85 12.12 -33.12
C VAL A 692 26.24 12.57 -31.78
N LEU A 693 26.25 11.71 -30.74
CA LEU A 693 25.47 11.93 -29.51
C LEU A 693 26.30 12.03 -28.21
N GLN A 694 27.64 11.94 -28.24
CA GLN A 694 28.55 12.06 -27.07
C GLN A 694 28.13 11.19 -25.86
N TYR A 695 28.28 9.86 -25.96
CA TYR A 695 27.87 8.87 -24.93
C TYR A 695 28.96 8.52 -23.90
N GLU A 696 28.54 8.23 -22.66
CA GLU A 696 29.29 7.53 -21.59
C GLU A 696 29.55 6.04 -21.93
N GLU A 697 30.44 5.38 -21.17
CA GLU A 697 30.72 3.93 -21.28
C GLU A 697 29.47 3.06 -21.05
N SER A 698 29.41 1.86 -21.65
CA SER A 698 28.28 0.94 -21.44
C SER A 698 28.31 0.38 -20.02
N PRO A 699 27.17 0.33 -19.28
CA PRO A 699 27.09 -0.27 -17.95
C PRO A 699 27.57 -1.74 -17.92
N ALA A 700 27.30 -2.51 -18.97
CA ALA A 700 27.76 -3.89 -19.10
C ALA A 700 29.30 -3.99 -19.17
N LEU A 701 29.93 -3.06 -19.88
CA LEU A 701 31.39 -2.99 -19.99
C LEU A 701 32.02 -2.58 -18.66
N GLN A 702 31.42 -1.62 -17.95
CA GLN A 702 31.88 -1.20 -16.62
C GLN A 702 31.81 -2.36 -15.61
N LEU A 703 30.68 -3.07 -15.55
CA LEU A 703 30.52 -4.24 -14.68
C LEU A 703 31.55 -5.32 -14.97
N LEU A 704 31.79 -5.61 -16.25
CA LEU A 704 32.76 -6.61 -16.67
C LEU A 704 34.21 -6.18 -16.39
N ASN A 705 34.55 -4.91 -16.60
CA ASN A 705 35.87 -4.38 -16.25
C ASN A 705 36.09 -4.41 -14.72
N THR A 706 35.08 -4.03 -13.93
CA THR A 706 35.13 -4.10 -12.47
C THR A 706 35.41 -5.54 -12.00
N LEU A 707 34.75 -6.53 -12.61
CA LEU A 707 35.00 -7.94 -12.31
C LEU A 707 36.45 -8.35 -12.61
N LEU A 708 36.99 -7.93 -13.76
CA LEU A 708 38.36 -8.23 -14.17
C LEU A 708 39.42 -7.48 -13.35
N GLU A 709 39.12 -6.28 -12.87
CA GLU A 709 40.01 -5.51 -11.99
C GLU A 709 40.10 -6.15 -10.60
N LYS A 710 38.96 -6.57 -10.04
CA LYS A 710 38.92 -7.27 -8.75
C LYS A 710 39.62 -8.62 -8.77
N GLU A 711 39.49 -9.37 -9.87
CA GLU A 711 40.21 -10.64 -10.03
C GLU A 711 41.72 -10.42 -10.01
N LYS A 712 42.22 -9.40 -10.72
CA LYS A 712 43.64 -9.03 -10.68
C LYS A 712 44.10 -8.58 -9.30
N ALA A 713 43.22 -7.93 -8.54
CA ALA A 713 43.51 -7.48 -7.18
C ALA A 713 43.42 -8.61 -6.13
N GLY A 714 42.96 -9.81 -6.51
CA GLY A 714 42.73 -10.92 -5.58
C GLY A 714 41.56 -10.68 -4.61
N GLU A 715 40.61 -9.85 -5.01
CA GLU A 715 39.48 -9.43 -4.18
C GLU A 715 38.26 -10.36 -4.32
N ASP A 716 37.29 -10.22 -3.41
CA ASP A 716 36.06 -11.02 -3.43
C ASP A 716 35.21 -10.70 -4.68
N LEU A 717 35.00 -11.73 -5.52
CA LEU A 717 34.33 -11.61 -6.81
C LEU A 717 32.81 -11.79 -6.73
N ARG A 718 32.26 -12.24 -5.59
CA ARG A 718 30.84 -12.60 -5.46
C ARG A 718 29.90 -11.49 -5.93
N ASP A 719 30.14 -10.27 -5.46
CA ASP A 719 29.31 -9.09 -5.76
C ASP A 719 29.39 -8.69 -7.24
N ALA A 720 30.60 -8.73 -7.81
CA ALA A 720 30.83 -8.39 -9.21
C ALA A 720 30.18 -9.41 -10.17
N TYR A 721 30.25 -10.70 -9.82
CA TYR A 721 29.54 -11.76 -10.55
C TYR A 721 28.04 -11.60 -10.47
N LYS A 722 27.50 -11.35 -9.26
CA LYS A 722 26.05 -11.22 -9.08
C LYS A 722 25.48 -10.01 -9.82
N ALA A 723 26.21 -8.89 -9.85
CA ALA A 723 25.83 -7.70 -10.60
C ALA A 723 25.82 -7.96 -12.12
N LEU A 724 26.84 -8.66 -12.64
CA LEU A 724 26.91 -9.05 -14.05
C LEU A 724 25.78 -10.03 -14.43
N GLU A 725 25.50 -11.00 -13.57
CA GLU A 725 24.43 -11.98 -13.73
C GLU A 725 23.05 -11.29 -13.83
N THR A 726 22.77 -10.45 -12.84
CA THR A 726 21.52 -9.69 -12.75
C THR A 726 21.35 -8.80 -13.99
N TYR A 727 22.41 -8.13 -14.44
CA TYR A 727 22.35 -7.24 -15.59
C TYR A 727 21.85 -7.98 -16.85
N TYR A 728 22.45 -9.12 -17.21
CA TYR A 728 22.04 -9.82 -18.43
C TYR A 728 20.64 -10.44 -18.28
N GLN A 729 20.28 -10.90 -17.08
CA GLN A 729 18.95 -11.45 -16.81
C GLN A 729 17.85 -10.37 -16.91
N GLU A 730 18.16 -9.10 -16.64
CA GLU A 730 17.19 -8.00 -16.78
C GLU A 730 17.03 -7.49 -18.22
N HIS A 731 18.04 -7.72 -19.08
CA HIS A 731 18.13 -7.12 -20.41
C HIS A 731 17.91 -8.12 -21.56
N SER A 732 17.86 -9.42 -21.29
CA SER A 732 17.72 -10.49 -22.29
C SER A 732 16.66 -11.53 -21.92
N ILE A 733 16.11 -12.25 -22.90
CA ILE A 733 15.17 -13.36 -22.75
C ILE A 733 15.91 -14.64 -23.14
N LEU A 734 15.87 -15.68 -22.31
CA LEU A 734 16.46 -16.98 -22.61
C LEU A 734 15.36 -18.02 -22.88
N THR A 735 15.42 -18.69 -24.02
CA THR A 735 14.61 -19.90 -24.23
C THR A 735 15.37 -21.14 -23.75
N THR A 736 14.74 -22.03 -23.01
CA THR A 736 15.26 -23.37 -22.69
C THR A 736 14.41 -24.43 -23.42
N GLU A 737 14.66 -25.72 -23.23
CA GLU A 737 13.81 -26.77 -23.80
C GLU A 737 12.39 -26.77 -23.22
N GLU A 738 12.27 -26.53 -21.91
CA GLU A 738 11.00 -26.61 -21.18
C GLU A 738 10.33 -25.25 -20.96
N SER A 739 11.10 -24.15 -21.00
CA SER A 739 10.64 -22.84 -20.59
C SER A 739 11.15 -21.68 -21.45
N VAL A 740 10.55 -20.51 -21.26
CA VAL A 740 11.04 -19.22 -21.73
C VAL A 740 11.23 -18.33 -20.50
N MET A 741 12.47 -17.96 -20.22
CA MET A 741 12.89 -17.07 -19.15
C MET A 741 12.77 -15.63 -19.66
N ILE A 742 11.80 -14.89 -19.14
CA ILE A 742 11.54 -13.51 -19.55
C ILE A 742 11.91 -12.59 -18.39
N PRO A 743 12.63 -11.48 -18.61
CA PRO A 743 12.90 -10.47 -17.60
C PRO A 743 11.63 -9.99 -16.92
N TYR A 744 11.66 -9.89 -15.59
CA TYR A 744 10.56 -9.29 -14.83
C TYR A 744 10.19 -7.92 -15.39
N ARG A 745 11.18 -7.08 -15.72
CA ARG A 745 11.01 -5.77 -16.39
C ARG A 745 10.05 -5.78 -17.59
N TYR A 746 10.03 -6.83 -18.40
CA TYR A 746 9.14 -6.93 -19.57
C TYR A 746 7.76 -7.49 -19.24
N ILE A 747 7.61 -8.17 -18.11
CA ILE A 747 6.36 -8.77 -17.64
C ILE A 747 5.63 -7.80 -16.71
N VAL A 748 6.31 -6.81 -16.14
CA VAL A 748 5.73 -5.78 -15.27
C VAL A 748 4.45 -5.13 -15.83
N PRO A 749 4.33 -4.80 -17.13
CA PRO A 749 3.05 -4.33 -17.71
C PRO A 749 1.89 -5.34 -17.61
N LEU A 750 2.21 -6.64 -17.56
CA LEU A 750 1.29 -7.76 -17.33
C LEU A 750 1.16 -8.13 -15.84
N ASN A 751 2.11 -7.74 -14.97
CA ASN A 751 1.97 -7.85 -13.51
C ASN A 751 0.80 -7.00 -12.97
N VAL A 752 0.33 -6.03 -13.76
CA VAL A 752 -0.94 -5.30 -13.52
C VAL A 752 -2.15 -6.22 -13.37
N VAL A 753 -2.04 -7.44 -13.88
CA VAL A 753 -3.05 -8.49 -13.84
C VAL A 753 -2.64 -9.60 -12.87
N PHE A 754 -1.35 -9.78 -12.63
CA PHE A 754 -0.78 -10.93 -11.94
C PHE A 754 0.28 -10.46 -10.97
N ASN A 755 -0.12 -10.00 -9.78
CA ASN A 755 0.83 -9.71 -8.71
C ASN A 755 1.37 -11.02 -8.09
N TRP A 756 2.10 -11.81 -8.89
CA TRP A 756 2.62 -13.12 -8.47
C TRP A 756 3.81 -13.02 -7.51
N SER A 757 4.47 -11.85 -7.34
CA SER A 757 5.71 -11.76 -6.56
C SER A 757 5.51 -11.71 -5.03
N LEU A 758 4.28 -11.59 -4.54
CA LEU A 758 3.98 -11.73 -3.10
C LEU A 758 3.82 -13.21 -2.66
N GLN A 759 4.33 -14.14 -3.47
CA GLN A 759 4.57 -15.53 -3.11
C GLN A 759 5.64 -15.60 -2.00
N ASN A 760 5.24 -15.36 -0.74
CA ASN A 760 5.46 -16.33 0.34
C ASN A 760 4.98 -15.91 1.75
N LEU A 761 4.56 -14.67 1.99
CA LEU A 761 4.20 -14.26 3.37
C LEU A 761 2.84 -13.57 3.54
N SER A 762 2.17 -13.13 2.47
CA SER A 762 0.85 -12.52 2.63
C SER A 762 -0.01 -12.75 1.39
N SER A 763 -1.00 -13.65 1.48
CA SER A 763 -1.85 -14.13 0.39
C SER A 763 -2.85 -13.09 -0.15
N TYR A 764 -2.56 -11.79 0.01
CA TYR A 764 -3.58 -10.76 0.01
C TYR A 764 -3.68 -9.97 -1.31
N TYR A 765 -2.73 -10.06 -2.25
CA TYR A 765 -2.63 -9.05 -3.32
C TYR A 765 -2.87 -9.57 -4.75
N THR A 766 -3.19 -10.84 -4.93
CA THR A 766 -3.19 -11.54 -6.24
C THR A 766 -4.53 -11.59 -7.00
N ASP A 767 -5.66 -11.23 -6.40
CA ASP A 767 -6.98 -11.70 -6.87
C ASP A 767 -7.68 -10.81 -7.92
N ILE A 768 -6.91 -10.06 -8.73
CA ILE A 768 -7.45 -9.05 -9.66
C ILE A 768 -7.38 -9.53 -11.12
N GLY A 769 -6.71 -10.65 -11.41
CA GLY A 769 -6.24 -10.91 -12.77
C GLY A 769 -7.30 -11.15 -13.85
N LEU A 770 -8.17 -12.14 -13.69
CA LEU A 770 -8.87 -12.72 -14.84
C LEU A 770 -9.74 -11.72 -15.61
N ILE A 771 -10.62 -10.98 -14.89
CA ILE A 771 -11.52 -10.03 -15.54
C ILE A 771 -10.78 -8.81 -16.09
N TRP A 772 -9.73 -8.35 -15.40
CA TRP A 772 -8.99 -7.15 -15.83
C TRP A 772 -8.06 -7.44 -17.00
N LEU A 773 -7.57 -8.67 -17.13
CA LEU A 773 -6.92 -9.14 -18.35
C LEU A 773 -7.89 -9.13 -19.53
N ALA A 774 -9.11 -9.64 -19.33
CA ALA A 774 -10.14 -9.62 -20.35
C ALA A 774 -10.50 -8.17 -20.76
N VAL A 775 -10.66 -7.26 -19.78
CA VAL A 775 -10.88 -5.82 -20.02
C VAL A 775 -9.72 -5.21 -20.81
N PHE A 776 -8.47 -5.53 -20.46
CA PHE A 776 -7.29 -5.02 -21.14
C PHE A 776 -7.21 -5.50 -22.60
N VAL A 777 -7.45 -6.79 -22.85
CA VAL A 777 -7.52 -7.37 -24.21
C VAL A 777 -8.64 -6.73 -25.02
N LEU A 778 -9.84 -6.58 -24.42
CA LEU A 778 -10.98 -5.92 -25.06
C LEU A 778 -10.72 -4.46 -25.37
N MET A 779 -10.00 -3.75 -24.50
CA MET A 779 -9.61 -2.37 -24.71
C MET A 779 -8.60 -2.24 -25.86
N LEU A 780 -7.57 -3.08 -25.93
CA LEU A 780 -6.58 -3.07 -27.01
C LEU A 780 -7.19 -3.49 -28.35
N GLY A 781 -7.96 -4.58 -28.39
CA GLY A 781 -8.65 -4.99 -29.61
C GLY A 781 -9.78 -4.03 -29.97
N GLY A 782 -10.38 -3.35 -28.99
CA GLY A 782 -11.33 -2.27 -29.20
C GLY A 782 -10.71 -1.02 -29.79
N LEU A 783 -9.47 -0.67 -29.42
CA LEU A 783 -8.67 0.34 -30.11
C LEU A 783 -8.43 -0.08 -31.57
N GLY A 784 -8.04 -1.33 -31.82
CA GLY A 784 -7.91 -1.87 -33.17
C GLY A 784 -9.20 -1.79 -33.98
N TYR A 785 -10.34 -2.13 -33.36
CA TYR A 785 -11.66 -1.98 -33.95
C TYR A 785 -11.97 -0.51 -34.27
N ALA A 786 -11.68 0.42 -33.36
CA ALA A 786 -11.92 1.85 -33.55
C ALA A 786 -11.09 2.41 -34.71
N ILE A 787 -9.84 1.96 -34.87
CA ILE A 787 -8.97 2.34 -36.00
C ILE A 787 -9.55 1.83 -37.32
N ILE A 788 -9.95 0.56 -37.39
CA ILE A 788 -10.55 -0.06 -38.59
C ILE A 788 -11.92 0.55 -38.92
N SER A 789 -12.65 0.97 -37.89
CA SER A 789 -13.98 1.57 -37.98
C SER A 789 -13.94 3.09 -38.08
N TYR A 790 -12.76 3.68 -38.33
CA TYR A 790 -12.59 5.12 -38.40
C TYR A 790 -13.44 5.72 -39.52
N ASP A 791 -14.58 6.29 -39.13
CA ASP A 791 -15.38 7.18 -39.95
C ASP A 791 -15.33 8.58 -39.30
N SER A 792 -15.41 9.61 -40.13
CA SER A 792 -15.54 11.02 -39.76
C SER A 792 -16.59 11.27 -38.66
N LYS A 793 -17.62 10.43 -38.57
CA LYS A 793 -18.71 10.47 -37.57
C LYS A 793 -18.36 9.89 -36.19
N HIS A 794 -17.27 9.12 -36.03
CA HIS A 794 -16.97 8.33 -34.80
C HIS A 794 -15.60 8.63 -34.15
N LYS A 795 -15.04 9.84 -34.37
CA LYS A 795 -13.70 10.23 -33.87
C LYS A 795 -13.54 10.20 -32.34
N GLN A 796 -14.64 10.34 -31.59
CA GLN A 796 -14.63 10.51 -30.14
C GLN A 796 -14.23 9.22 -29.39
N LEU A 797 -14.73 8.07 -29.83
CA LEU A 797 -14.38 6.76 -29.26
C LEU A 797 -12.89 6.46 -29.45
N LEU A 798 -12.34 6.91 -30.58
CA LEU A 798 -10.93 6.76 -30.91
C LEU A 798 -10.06 7.66 -30.02
N PHE A 799 -10.49 8.89 -29.69
CA PHE A 799 -9.80 9.74 -28.72
C PHE A 799 -9.75 9.10 -27.33
N LEU A 800 -10.88 8.58 -26.84
CA LEU A 800 -10.96 7.92 -25.54
C LEU A 800 -10.04 6.69 -25.49
N SER A 801 -10.10 5.82 -26.50
CA SER A 801 -9.28 4.60 -26.54
C SER A 801 -7.78 4.91 -26.59
N PHE A 802 -7.33 5.88 -27.41
CA PHE A 802 -5.92 6.27 -27.44
C PHE A 802 -5.47 6.93 -26.14
N ALA A 803 -6.27 7.83 -25.57
CA ALA A 803 -5.92 8.50 -24.32
C ALA A 803 -5.77 7.49 -23.17
N THR A 804 -6.67 6.51 -23.05
CA THR A 804 -6.59 5.46 -22.03
C THR A 804 -5.36 4.56 -22.21
N VAL A 805 -5.04 4.16 -23.44
CA VAL A 805 -3.85 3.32 -23.73
C VAL A 805 -2.54 4.08 -23.48
N ILE A 806 -2.47 5.35 -23.88
CA ILE A 806 -1.31 6.21 -23.60
C ILE A 806 -1.17 6.44 -22.09
N GLY A 807 -2.28 6.68 -21.38
CA GLY A 807 -2.28 6.81 -19.91
C GLY A 807 -1.72 5.57 -19.23
N ARG A 808 -2.11 4.37 -19.70
CA ARG A 808 -1.54 3.08 -19.22
C ARG A 808 -0.05 2.99 -19.51
N ALA A 809 0.42 3.40 -20.69
CA ALA A 809 1.84 3.36 -21.04
C ALA A 809 2.68 4.33 -20.19
N ILE A 810 2.19 5.56 -19.98
CA ILE A 810 2.83 6.54 -19.08
C ILE A 810 2.92 5.99 -17.67
N TRP A 811 1.83 5.37 -17.20
CA TRP A 811 1.82 4.74 -15.89
C TRP A 811 2.83 3.61 -15.74
N TRP A 812 2.97 2.76 -16.74
CA TRP A 812 3.96 1.69 -16.69
C TRP A 812 5.39 2.23 -16.59
N ALA A 813 5.71 3.28 -17.34
CA ALA A 813 7.02 3.91 -17.27
C ALA A 813 7.30 4.49 -15.88
N ILE A 814 6.31 5.18 -15.27
CA ILE A 814 6.51 5.94 -14.03
C ILE A 814 6.33 5.08 -12.77
N GLY A 815 5.36 4.17 -12.77
CA GLY A 815 4.88 3.45 -11.58
C GLY A 815 5.39 2.02 -11.44
N GLY A 816 6.32 1.57 -12.30
CA GLY A 816 6.88 0.22 -12.24
C GLY A 816 5.83 -0.89 -12.34
N GLY A 817 4.68 -0.61 -12.97
CA GLY A 817 3.54 -1.53 -13.10
C GLY A 817 2.82 -1.90 -11.80
N ILE A 818 3.13 -1.26 -10.66
CA ILE A 818 2.40 -1.46 -9.41
C ILE A 818 1.01 -0.82 -9.55
N VAL A 819 -0.06 -1.62 -9.70
CA VAL A 819 -1.43 -1.13 -9.98
C VAL A 819 -1.95 -0.15 -8.94
N TRP A 820 -1.43 -0.27 -7.72
CA TRP A 820 -1.90 0.41 -6.52
C TRP A 820 -1.98 1.94 -6.68
N TYR A 821 -1.04 2.54 -7.39
CA TYR A 821 -0.94 3.98 -7.54
C TYR A 821 -1.65 4.53 -8.80
N GLY A 822 -2.22 3.67 -9.65
CA GLY A 822 -2.87 4.00 -10.92
C GLY A 822 -4.39 3.82 -10.95
N LEU A 823 -5.08 3.98 -9.81
CA LEU A 823 -6.50 3.63 -9.62
C LEU A 823 -7.45 4.28 -10.63
N GLY A 824 -7.18 5.54 -11.00
CA GLY A 824 -7.96 6.24 -12.01
C GLY A 824 -7.91 5.59 -13.40
N LEU A 825 -6.83 4.87 -13.76
CA LEU A 825 -6.74 4.12 -15.01
C LEU A 825 -7.73 2.96 -15.08
N MET A 826 -8.16 2.42 -13.94
CA MET A 826 -9.21 1.40 -13.90
C MET A 826 -10.55 2.01 -14.29
N ILE A 827 -10.87 3.20 -13.75
CA ILE A 827 -12.04 3.96 -14.16
C ILE A 827 -11.98 4.27 -15.66
N TRP A 828 -10.85 4.77 -16.17
CA TRP A 828 -10.66 5.01 -17.60
C TRP A 828 -10.86 3.76 -18.46
N SER A 829 -10.36 2.60 -18.02
CA SER A 829 -10.59 1.33 -18.71
C SER A 829 -12.06 0.91 -18.71
N ILE A 830 -12.79 1.09 -17.60
CA ILE A 830 -14.24 0.83 -17.55
C ILE A 830 -14.97 1.77 -18.51
N LEU A 831 -14.70 3.09 -18.44
CA LEU A 831 -15.36 4.08 -19.31
C LEU A 831 -15.12 3.78 -20.80
N THR A 832 -13.88 3.42 -21.15
CA THR A 832 -13.51 3.05 -22.53
C THR A 832 -14.24 1.80 -22.99
N LEU A 833 -14.26 0.75 -22.16
CA LEU A 833 -14.93 -0.51 -22.50
C LEU A 833 -16.44 -0.32 -22.64
N VAL A 834 -17.07 0.43 -21.74
CA VAL A 834 -18.52 0.69 -21.78
C VAL A 834 -18.91 1.50 -23.03
N ALA A 835 -18.08 2.47 -23.43
CA ALA A 835 -18.26 3.19 -24.70
C ALA A 835 -18.10 2.26 -25.92
N LEU A 836 -17.13 1.33 -25.89
CA LEU A 836 -16.94 0.33 -26.95
C LEU A 836 -18.12 -0.64 -27.05
N LEU A 837 -18.64 -1.12 -25.92
CA LEU A 837 -19.79 -2.02 -25.89
C LEU A 837 -21.06 -1.35 -26.44
N GLN A 838 -21.29 -0.08 -26.10
CA GLN A 838 -22.38 0.70 -26.67
C GLN A 838 -22.24 0.82 -28.19
N GLU A 839 -21.04 1.01 -28.71
CA GLU A 839 -20.80 1.07 -30.17
C GLU A 839 -21.02 -0.28 -30.86
N TRP A 840 -20.67 -1.39 -30.20
CA TRP A 840 -20.80 -2.74 -30.75
C TRP A 840 -22.23 -3.30 -30.74
N GLU A 841 -23.12 -2.73 -29.91
CA GLU A 841 -24.53 -3.07 -29.86
C GLU A 841 -25.24 -2.58 -31.14
N SER A 842 -25.22 -3.41 -32.20
CA SER A 842 -25.90 -3.10 -33.47
C SER A 842 -27.32 -3.66 -33.48
N LYS A 843 -28.31 -2.77 -33.64
CA LYS A 843 -29.72 -3.16 -33.84
C LYS A 843 -30.04 -3.49 -35.31
N GLU A 844 -29.22 -3.03 -36.24
CA GLU A 844 -29.43 -3.17 -37.69
C GLU A 844 -28.84 -4.49 -38.24
N GLU A 845 -27.72 -4.96 -37.69
CA GLU A 845 -27.01 -6.15 -38.21
C GLU A 845 -27.08 -7.37 -37.28
N LYS A 846 -27.91 -8.34 -37.65
CA LYS A 846 -28.15 -9.57 -36.86
C LYS A 846 -26.88 -10.39 -36.58
N GLU A 847 -25.98 -10.54 -37.56
CA GLU A 847 -24.76 -11.36 -37.41
C GLU A 847 -23.71 -10.69 -36.50
N LEU A 848 -23.51 -9.37 -36.67
CA LEU A 848 -22.61 -8.59 -35.82
C LEU A 848 -23.12 -8.56 -34.37
N ASN A 849 -24.44 -8.37 -34.20
CA ASN A 849 -25.10 -8.43 -32.91
C ASN A 849 -24.98 -9.81 -32.25
N THR A 850 -25.03 -10.90 -33.04
CA THR A 850 -24.82 -12.26 -32.52
C THR A 850 -23.39 -12.45 -31.97
N ARG A 851 -22.37 -11.93 -32.67
CA ARG A 851 -20.98 -11.98 -32.19
C ARG A 851 -20.78 -11.12 -30.94
N TYR A 852 -21.40 -9.94 -30.89
CA TYR A 852 -21.45 -9.08 -29.71
C TYR A 852 -22.06 -9.80 -28.50
N LEU A 853 -23.24 -10.41 -28.66
CA LEU A 853 -23.92 -11.14 -27.57
C LEU A 853 -23.08 -12.31 -27.04
N ARG A 854 -22.35 -13.02 -27.92
CA ARG A 854 -21.42 -14.09 -27.49
C ARG A 854 -20.24 -13.54 -26.68
N LEU A 855 -19.64 -12.44 -27.13
CA LEU A 855 -18.56 -11.76 -26.42
C LEU A 855 -19.03 -11.24 -25.05
N LEU A 856 -20.21 -10.61 -25.01
CA LEU A 856 -20.83 -10.15 -23.78
C LEU A 856 -21.15 -11.32 -22.84
N GLY A 857 -21.70 -12.42 -23.34
CA GLY A 857 -21.99 -13.62 -22.55
C GLY A 857 -20.74 -14.22 -21.90
N LEU A 858 -19.63 -14.29 -22.64
CA LEU A 858 -18.34 -14.74 -22.12
C LEU A 858 -17.79 -13.80 -21.05
N LEU A 859 -17.87 -12.48 -21.30
CA LEU A 859 -17.46 -11.47 -20.33
C LEU A 859 -18.29 -11.57 -19.04
N VAL A 860 -19.61 -11.75 -19.14
CA VAL A 860 -20.52 -11.95 -18.00
C VAL A 860 -20.17 -13.22 -17.23
N ALA A 861 -19.80 -14.31 -17.91
CA ALA A 861 -19.34 -15.53 -17.24
C ALA A 861 -18.05 -15.28 -16.42
N TYR A 862 -17.07 -14.58 -16.98
CA TYR A 862 -15.85 -14.21 -16.25
C TYR A 862 -16.13 -13.26 -15.08
N MET A 863 -17.04 -12.30 -15.26
CA MET A 863 -17.48 -11.41 -14.18
C MET A 863 -18.18 -12.19 -13.06
N ALA A 864 -18.99 -13.19 -13.37
CA ALA A 864 -19.65 -14.03 -12.37
C ALA A 864 -18.65 -14.89 -11.58
N ILE A 865 -17.67 -15.49 -12.26
CA ILE A 865 -16.59 -16.25 -11.61
C ILE A 865 -15.79 -15.34 -10.69
N GLN A 866 -15.31 -14.20 -11.19
CA GLN A 866 -14.56 -13.24 -10.38
C GLN A 866 -15.40 -12.70 -9.21
N GLY A 867 -16.68 -12.41 -9.43
CA GLY A 867 -17.58 -11.93 -8.39
C GLY A 867 -17.77 -12.94 -7.26
N LEU A 868 -17.86 -14.23 -7.59
CA LEU A 868 -17.91 -15.31 -6.60
C LEU A 868 -16.59 -15.42 -5.81
N LEU A 869 -15.44 -15.38 -6.50
CA LEU A 869 -14.13 -15.41 -5.85
C LEU A 869 -13.94 -14.21 -4.90
N ASN A 870 -14.33 -13.02 -5.34
CA ASN A 870 -14.32 -11.80 -4.53
C ASN A 870 -15.23 -11.96 -3.30
N ALA A 871 -16.47 -12.43 -3.47
CA ALA A 871 -17.43 -12.57 -2.37
C ALA A 871 -16.97 -13.59 -1.32
N VAL A 872 -16.44 -14.74 -1.76
CA VAL A 872 -15.91 -15.78 -0.86
C VAL A 872 -14.67 -15.31 -0.13
N ARG A 873 -13.82 -14.54 -0.81
CA ARG A 873 -12.66 -13.92 -0.19
C ARG A 873 -13.05 -12.85 0.84
N ILE A 874 -13.98 -11.96 0.52
CA ILE A 874 -14.49 -10.98 1.48
C ILE A 874 -15.08 -11.71 2.70
N ALA A 875 -15.86 -12.75 2.47
CA ALA A 875 -16.44 -13.54 3.55
C ALA A 875 -15.40 -14.28 4.40
N SER A 876 -14.28 -14.74 3.81
CA SER A 876 -13.21 -15.39 4.55
C SER A 876 -12.41 -14.44 5.44
N GLN A 877 -12.47 -13.13 5.17
CA GLN A 877 -11.88 -12.08 6.02
C GLN A 877 -12.72 -11.72 7.24
N ALA A 878 -13.88 -12.37 7.43
CA ALA A 878 -14.73 -12.13 8.58
C ALA A 878 -13.97 -12.44 9.87
N SER A 879 -13.75 -11.37 10.64
CA SER A 879 -13.02 -11.40 11.90
C SER A 879 -13.59 -12.44 12.86
N GLU A 880 -12.73 -13.31 13.39
CA GLU A 880 -13.04 -14.25 14.48
C GLU A 880 -12.32 -13.85 15.77
N GLY A 881 -12.72 -14.47 16.88
CA GLY A 881 -12.02 -14.32 18.16
C GLY A 881 -12.13 -12.91 18.75
N PRO A 882 -11.03 -12.34 19.29
CA PRO A 882 -11.07 -11.09 20.04
C PRO A 882 -11.75 -9.93 19.30
N PHE A 883 -11.55 -9.80 17.99
CA PHE A 883 -12.18 -8.75 17.18
C PHE A 883 -13.71 -8.79 17.17
N ALA A 884 -14.26 -9.99 17.06
CA ALA A 884 -15.70 -10.17 17.04
C ALA A 884 -16.29 -9.88 18.43
N HIS A 885 -15.57 -10.23 19.49
CA HIS A 885 -15.92 -9.93 20.87
C HIS A 885 -15.92 -8.42 21.15
N TYR A 886 -14.88 -7.70 20.70
CA TYR A 886 -14.78 -6.24 20.82
C TYR A 886 -15.98 -5.54 20.18
N ARG A 887 -16.45 -6.02 19.02
CA ARG A 887 -17.64 -5.45 18.39
C ARG A 887 -18.90 -5.52 19.25
N SER A 888 -19.04 -6.63 19.97
CA SER A 888 -20.14 -6.85 20.90
C SER A 888 -19.87 -6.30 22.31
N ASN A 889 -18.66 -5.81 22.60
CA ASN A 889 -18.16 -5.49 23.95
C ASN A 889 -18.30 -6.64 24.96
N VAL A 890 -18.32 -7.90 24.50
CA VAL A 890 -18.49 -9.09 25.37
C VAL A 890 -17.44 -10.13 25.04
N SER A 891 -16.72 -10.61 26.06
CA SER A 891 -15.71 -11.66 25.92
C SER A 891 -15.70 -12.62 27.12
N LYS A 892 -15.06 -13.77 26.96
CA LYS A 892 -14.69 -14.66 28.07
C LYS A 892 -13.21 -14.48 28.35
N ILE A 893 -12.87 -14.09 29.57
CA ILE A 893 -11.49 -13.97 30.02
C ILE A 893 -11.16 -15.11 30.98
N GLU A 894 -9.92 -15.59 30.91
CA GLU A 894 -9.36 -16.46 31.94
C GLU A 894 -9.12 -15.64 33.21
N TRP A 895 -9.51 -16.19 34.34
CA TRP A 895 -9.44 -15.56 35.65
C TRP A 895 -8.83 -16.53 36.65
N MET A 896 -7.76 -16.10 37.31
CA MET A 896 -7.08 -16.88 38.34
C MET A 896 -7.66 -16.56 39.72
N SER A 897 -8.10 -17.60 40.43
CA SER A 897 -8.52 -17.48 41.83
C SER A 897 -7.33 -17.25 42.77
N ASP A 898 -7.60 -16.96 44.03
CA ASP A 898 -6.55 -16.81 45.06
C ASP A 898 -5.88 -18.16 45.38
N GLU A 899 -6.49 -19.28 45.00
CA GLU A 899 -5.92 -20.63 45.04
C GLU A 899 -5.16 -21.00 43.75
N LEU A 900 -4.93 -20.04 42.85
CA LEU A 900 -4.29 -20.23 41.54
C LEU A 900 -5.02 -21.25 40.65
N GLN A 901 -6.34 -21.36 40.78
CA GLN A 901 -7.16 -22.19 39.90
C GLN A 901 -7.72 -21.36 38.73
N PRO A 902 -7.60 -21.87 37.48
CA PRO A 902 -8.16 -21.17 36.32
C PRO A 902 -9.68 -21.29 36.29
N SER A 903 -10.36 -20.18 36.08
CA SER A 903 -11.81 -20.08 35.87
C SER A 903 -12.11 -19.17 34.68
N THR A 904 -13.25 -19.34 34.02
CA THR A 904 -13.64 -18.46 32.90
C THR A 904 -14.74 -17.51 33.35
N LYS A 905 -14.52 -16.19 33.23
CA LYS A 905 -15.53 -15.17 33.51
C LYS A 905 -15.98 -14.46 32.24
N THR A 906 -17.27 -14.20 32.12
CA THR A 906 -17.80 -13.37 31.03
C THR A 906 -17.71 -11.91 31.44
N THR A 907 -17.03 -11.09 30.64
CA THR A 907 -16.96 -9.64 30.81
C THR A 907 -17.79 -8.92 29.75
N TYR A 908 -18.42 -7.81 30.13
CA TYR A 908 -19.20 -6.91 29.26
C TYR A 908 -18.48 -5.58 28.98
N SER A 909 -17.19 -5.51 29.31
CA SER A 909 -16.35 -4.33 29.14
C SER A 909 -15.13 -4.61 28.25
N PHE A 910 -15.21 -5.61 27.36
CA PHE A 910 -14.06 -5.99 26.54
C PHE A 910 -13.72 -4.89 25.53
N ASP A 911 -12.60 -4.21 25.74
CA ASP A 911 -12.27 -2.94 25.10
C ASP A 911 -11.09 -3.03 24.11
N ALA A 912 -10.69 -1.88 23.55
CA ALA A 912 -9.59 -1.84 22.60
C ALA A 912 -8.21 -2.06 23.26
N GLN A 913 -8.08 -1.79 24.56
CA GLN A 913 -6.86 -2.03 25.32
C GLN A 913 -6.67 -3.52 25.57
N ASP A 914 -7.75 -4.26 25.84
CA ASP A 914 -7.73 -5.73 25.92
C ASP A 914 -7.22 -6.35 24.60
N ILE A 915 -7.70 -5.84 23.47
CA ILE A 915 -7.26 -6.29 22.14
C ILE A 915 -5.79 -5.94 21.89
N PHE A 916 -5.38 -4.73 22.25
CA PHE A 916 -3.98 -4.31 22.18
C PHE A 916 -3.10 -5.26 23.00
N ALA A 917 -3.46 -5.56 24.25
CA ALA A 917 -2.68 -6.44 25.12
C ALA A 917 -2.54 -7.86 24.54
N LEU A 918 -3.56 -8.37 23.85
CA LEU A 918 -3.50 -9.68 23.19
C LEU A 918 -2.55 -9.75 21.98
N GLN A 919 -2.25 -8.63 21.34
CA GLN A 919 -1.45 -8.61 20.11
C GLN A 919 -0.10 -7.89 20.22
N PHE A 920 -0.05 -6.87 21.07
CA PHE A 920 1.07 -5.95 21.24
C PHE A 920 1.45 -5.77 22.71
N GLY A 921 1.04 -6.69 23.60
CA GLY A 921 1.38 -6.65 25.02
C GLY A 921 2.89 -6.51 25.27
N GLN A 922 3.73 -7.06 24.41
CA GLN A 922 5.19 -6.92 24.45
C GLN A 922 5.69 -5.47 24.29
N TYR A 923 4.89 -4.54 23.77
CA TYR A 923 5.28 -3.13 23.68
C TYR A 923 5.02 -2.35 24.97
N GLN A 924 4.11 -2.86 25.81
CA GLN A 924 3.66 -2.19 27.03
C GLN A 924 4.82 -1.81 27.97
N PRO A 925 5.82 -2.68 28.25
CA PRO A 925 6.91 -2.35 29.18
C PRO A 925 7.72 -1.13 28.72
N PHE A 926 8.07 -1.06 27.43
CA PHE A 926 8.81 0.08 26.90
C PHE A 926 7.96 1.34 26.86
N MET A 927 6.68 1.23 26.45
CA MET A 927 5.77 2.38 26.43
C MET A 927 5.63 3.03 27.82
N GLU A 928 5.59 2.23 28.88
CA GLU A 928 5.57 2.71 30.26
C GLU A 928 6.90 3.35 30.65
N ALA A 929 8.04 2.72 30.31
CA ALA A 929 9.38 3.24 30.61
C ALA A 929 9.62 4.63 30.01
N VAL A 930 9.06 4.91 28.83
CA VAL A 930 9.23 6.19 28.12
C VAL A 930 8.00 7.12 28.21
N ALA A 931 7.01 6.80 29.04
CA ALA A 931 5.75 7.55 29.11
C ALA A 931 5.94 9.01 29.55
N GLU A 932 6.94 9.26 30.40
CA GLU A 932 7.27 10.57 30.98
C GLU A 932 8.63 11.10 30.50
N ARG A 933 9.18 10.54 29.40
CA ARG A 933 10.44 11.00 28.83
C ARG A 933 10.41 12.49 28.48
N LYS A 934 11.55 13.16 28.59
CA LYS A 934 11.68 14.57 28.22
C LYS A 934 11.57 14.73 26.69
N ASP A 935 11.15 15.93 26.27
CA ASP A 935 10.92 16.24 24.85
C ASP A 935 12.19 16.20 23.98
N ASP A 936 13.35 16.37 24.60
CA ASP A 936 14.67 16.30 23.97
C ASP A 936 15.28 14.90 23.98
N GLU A 937 14.78 13.97 24.81
CA GLU A 937 15.22 12.57 24.83
C GLU A 937 14.62 11.80 23.65
N GLY A 938 15.45 11.47 22.67
CA GLY A 938 15.02 10.86 21.42
C GLY A 938 14.85 9.35 21.48
N VAL A 939 13.96 8.83 20.63
CA VAL A 939 13.74 7.39 20.45
C VAL A 939 13.96 7.04 18.98
N LEU A 940 14.90 6.14 18.71
CA LEU A 940 15.04 5.50 17.41
C LEU A 940 14.18 4.23 17.37
N ILE A 941 13.39 4.08 16.32
CA ILE A 941 12.50 2.94 16.13
C ILE A 941 12.77 2.32 14.77
N ALA A 942 13.23 1.07 14.78
CA ALA A 942 13.62 0.32 13.59
C ALA A 942 12.82 -0.99 13.48
N GLY A 943 12.21 -1.21 12.31
CA GLY A 943 11.52 -2.46 11.97
C GLY A 943 10.22 -2.74 12.75
N THR A 944 9.82 -1.93 13.73
CA THR A 944 8.62 -2.15 14.56
C THR A 944 7.57 -1.05 14.42
N TYR A 945 6.36 -1.34 14.87
CA TYR A 945 5.25 -0.41 14.95
C TYR A 945 5.16 0.36 16.28
N LEU A 946 6.19 0.35 17.13
CA LEU A 946 6.06 0.98 18.45
C LEU A 946 5.75 2.48 18.42
N GLN A 947 6.23 3.22 17.41
CA GLN A 947 6.13 4.68 17.32
C GLN A 947 4.71 5.22 17.51
N TYR A 948 3.73 4.46 17.04
CA TYR A 948 2.33 4.86 16.96
C TYR A 948 1.60 4.71 18.30
N PHE A 949 2.19 3.96 19.24
CA PHE A 949 1.67 3.78 20.59
C PHE A 949 2.33 4.73 21.61
N LEU A 950 3.46 5.36 21.26
CA LEU A 950 4.14 6.29 22.14
C LEU A 950 3.29 7.55 22.36
N LYS A 951 3.19 7.98 23.62
CA LYS A 951 2.42 9.20 23.97
C LYS A 951 3.19 10.46 23.57
N ASN A 952 4.49 10.52 23.87
CA ASN A 952 5.36 11.62 23.44
C ASN A 952 5.84 11.32 22.00
N GLN A 953 5.57 12.24 21.08
CA GLN A 953 5.93 12.14 19.65
C GLN A 953 7.13 13.01 19.27
N LYS A 954 7.72 13.76 20.22
CA LYS A 954 8.88 14.62 19.96
C LYS A 954 10.17 13.82 19.90
N ASN A 955 11.11 14.25 19.07
CA ASN A 955 12.42 13.59 18.86
C ASN A 955 12.35 12.07 18.54
N LEU A 956 11.29 11.64 17.85
CA LEU A 956 11.21 10.28 17.29
C LEU A 956 11.95 10.22 15.95
N ARG A 957 12.75 9.17 15.76
CA ARG A 957 13.46 8.88 14.52
C ARG A 957 13.09 7.48 14.03
N MET A 958 12.74 7.38 12.76
CA MET A 958 12.36 6.11 12.12
C MET A 958 13.45 5.61 11.21
N ASP A 959 13.75 4.33 11.30
CA ASP A 959 14.73 3.67 10.45
C ASP A 959 14.25 2.28 10.01
N GLY A 960 13.32 2.27 9.05
CA GLY A 960 12.60 1.07 8.64
C GLY A 960 13.45 -0.03 7.99
N MET A 961 14.63 0.31 7.46
CA MET A 961 15.55 -0.62 6.77
C MET A 961 16.97 -0.59 7.33
N LEU A 962 17.13 -0.03 8.55
CA LEU A 962 18.39 0.11 9.29
C LEU A 962 19.50 0.82 8.49
N THR A 963 19.10 1.73 7.61
CA THR A 963 20.03 2.47 6.77
C THR A 963 20.74 3.51 7.61
N TRP A 964 19.97 4.34 8.31
CA TRP A 964 20.51 5.47 9.06
C TRP A 964 21.36 5.00 10.24
N LEU A 965 20.85 4.05 11.03
CA LEU A 965 21.56 3.51 12.19
C LEU A 965 22.89 2.87 11.80
N ARG A 966 22.91 2.13 10.67
CA ARG A 966 24.15 1.56 10.16
C ARG A 966 25.14 2.65 9.76
N GLU A 967 24.70 3.72 9.09
CA GLU A 967 25.57 4.84 8.70
C GLU A 967 26.19 5.54 9.92
N GLU A 968 25.42 5.72 10.99
CA GLU A 968 25.94 6.27 12.26
C GLU A 968 26.99 5.36 12.93
N MET A 969 26.99 4.06 12.64
CA MET A 969 27.89 3.05 13.23
C MET A 969 28.95 2.52 12.24
N SER A 970 29.10 3.16 11.09
CA SER A 970 29.81 2.60 9.93
C SER A 970 31.34 2.62 10.00
N ASP A 971 31.93 3.29 10.98
CA ASP A 971 33.37 3.29 11.24
C ASP A 971 33.79 2.25 12.31
N PHE A 972 32.85 1.39 12.72
CA PHE A 972 33.05 0.27 13.65
C PHE A 972 33.64 0.64 15.03
N ASN A 973 33.64 1.94 15.36
CA ASN A 973 34.11 2.47 16.63
C ASN A 973 32.91 2.80 17.54
N SER A 974 32.78 2.08 18.66
CA SER A 974 31.66 2.21 19.58
C SER A 974 31.58 3.57 20.28
N CYS A 975 32.72 4.18 20.60
CA CYS A 975 32.77 5.51 21.23
C CYS A 975 32.23 6.59 20.28
N ARG A 976 32.70 6.60 19.03
CA ARG A 976 32.22 7.53 18.00
C ARG A 976 30.75 7.31 17.67
N ALA A 977 30.32 6.04 17.56
CA ALA A 977 28.90 5.71 17.41
C ALA A 977 28.07 6.25 18.59
N TYR A 978 28.51 6.06 19.83
CA TYR A 978 27.85 6.60 21.02
C TYR A 978 27.77 8.14 20.98
N GLN A 979 28.88 8.83 20.70
CA GLN A 979 28.92 10.30 20.61
C GLN A 979 28.00 10.83 19.50
N ARG A 980 27.91 10.16 18.35
CA ARG A 980 26.97 10.51 17.27
C ARG A 980 25.51 10.37 17.71
N LEU A 981 25.14 9.24 18.31
CA LEU A 981 23.78 9.01 18.79
C LEU A 981 23.39 10.03 19.87
N LYS A 982 24.33 10.37 20.76
CA LYS A 982 24.17 11.41 21.78
C LYS A 982 24.03 12.81 21.18
N ASN A 983 24.80 13.16 20.16
CA ASN A 983 24.70 14.43 19.43
C ASN A 983 23.34 14.59 18.72
N GLU A 984 22.76 13.48 18.27
CA GLU A 984 21.40 13.41 17.74
C GLU A 984 20.32 13.37 18.83
N LYS A 985 20.74 13.50 20.10
CA LYS A 985 19.89 13.44 21.30
C LYS A 985 19.09 12.16 21.43
N LEU A 986 19.60 11.03 20.91
CA LEU A 986 18.96 9.73 21.11
C LEU A 986 19.30 9.21 22.51
N LYS A 987 18.27 8.69 23.18
CA LYS A 987 18.40 8.00 24.48
C LYS A 987 17.92 6.56 24.41
N TYR A 988 16.92 6.29 23.57
CA TYR A 988 16.29 4.97 23.47
C TYR A 988 16.39 4.42 22.04
N LEU A 989 16.66 3.13 21.91
CA LEU A 989 16.72 2.43 20.63
C LEU A 989 15.77 1.22 20.67
N VAL A 990 15.00 1.02 19.61
CA VAL A 990 14.01 -0.05 19.53
C VAL A 990 14.17 -0.77 18.21
N ILE A 991 14.35 -2.09 18.25
CA ILE A 991 14.61 -2.93 17.07
C ILE A 991 13.65 -4.11 17.05
N ASP A 992 12.98 -4.33 15.92
CA ASP A 992 12.34 -5.61 15.61
C ASP A 992 13.34 -6.55 14.93
N PRO A 993 13.78 -7.63 15.60
CA PRO A 993 14.71 -8.59 15.00
C PRO A 993 14.10 -9.36 13.82
N ASN A 994 12.78 -9.30 13.57
CA ASN A 994 12.17 -9.92 12.39
C ASN A 994 12.51 -9.25 11.07
N ILE A 995 13.04 -8.02 11.08
CA ILE A 995 13.46 -7.30 9.87
C ILE A 995 14.45 -8.11 9.01
N GLY A 996 15.32 -8.91 9.64
CA GLY A 996 16.28 -9.79 8.96
C GLY A 996 15.65 -10.92 8.11
N THR A 997 14.37 -11.22 8.30
CA THR A 997 13.67 -12.29 7.56
C THR A 997 13.53 -11.96 6.08
N VAL A 998 13.47 -10.66 5.76
CA VAL A 998 13.37 -10.17 4.37
C VAL A 998 14.69 -10.40 3.60
N GLY A 999 15.84 -10.41 4.30
CA GLY A 999 17.16 -10.57 3.69
C GLY A 999 17.62 -12.03 3.49
N ARG A 1000 17.18 -12.96 4.34
CA ARG A 1000 17.60 -14.40 4.25
C ARG A 1000 16.62 -15.29 3.46
N ALA A 1001 15.39 -14.82 3.19
CA ALA A 1001 14.33 -15.61 2.53
C ALA A 1001 14.12 -15.30 1.03
N GLY A 1002 14.79 -14.29 0.47
CA GLY A 1002 14.68 -13.93 -0.95
C GLY A 1002 16.03 -13.60 -1.56
N GLU A 1003 16.36 -14.22 -2.70
CA GLU A 1003 17.63 -14.12 -3.44
C GLU A 1003 18.01 -12.68 -3.90
N GLY A 1004 17.22 -11.66 -3.55
CA GLY A 1004 17.39 -10.28 -3.99
C GLY A 1004 17.71 -9.24 -2.90
N ASN A 1005 17.91 -9.62 -1.62
CA ASN A 1005 18.02 -8.67 -0.51
C ASN A 1005 19.16 -8.96 0.50
N GLU A 1006 20.25 -9.61 0.08
CA GLU A 1006 21.39 -9.92 0.99
C GLU A 1006 21.99 -8.65 1.64
N SER A 1007 21.99 -7.51 0.95
CA SER A 1007 22.43 -6.21 1.49
C SER A 1007 21.66 -5.79 2.75
N LEU A 1008 20.35 -6.07 2.82
CA LEU A 1008 19.54 -5.78 4.00
C LEU A 1008 19.97 -6.64 5.20
N PHE A 1009 20.27 -7.93 4.96
CA PHE A 1009 20.77 -8.80 6.01
C PHE A 1009 22.14 -8.34 6.51
N TYR A 1010 23.02 -7.87 5.62
CA TYR A 1010 24.33 -7.32 6.01
C TYR A 1010 24.20 -6.04 6.83
N ARG A 1011 23.27 -5.14 6.48
CA ARG A 1011 22.99 -3.93 7.29
C ARG A 1011 22.40 -4.26 8.65
N PHE A 1012 21.49 -5.24 8.70
CA PHE A 1012 20.85 -5.65 9.95
C PHE A 1012 21.82 -6.39 10.88
N PHE A 1013 22.48 -7.43 10.37
CA PHE A 1013 23.28 -8.37 11.15
C PHE A 1013 24.78 -8.08 10.99
N ALA A 1014 25.36 -8.59 9.90
CA ALA A 1014 26.76 -8.43 9.48
C ALA A 1014 26.98 -9.15 8.14
N ARG A 1015 28.05 -8.79 7.44
CA ARG A 1015 28.63 -9.64 6.37
C ARG A 1015 29.56 -10.65 7.03
N LEU A 1016 29.30 -11.93 6.84
CA LEU A 1016 30.11 -13.03 7.38
C LEU A 1016 31.08 -13.58 6.33
N SER A 1017 32.14 -14.24 6.81
CA SER A 1017 32.98 -15.09 5.98
C SER A 1017 32.19 -16.25 5.36
N ALA A 1018 32.72 -16.87 4.30
CA ALA A 1018 32.04 -17.95 3.58
C ALA A 1018 31.74 -19.19 4.45
N ASP A 1019 32.48 -19.36 5.55
CA ASP A 1019 32.27 -20.40 6.57
C ASP A 1019 31.41 -19.94 7.76
N GLU A 1020 30.87 -18.72 7.73
CA GLU A 1020 30.04 -18.10 8.77
C GLU A 1020 30.68 -18.02 10.18
N LYS A 1021 32.03 -18.02 10.26
CA LYS A 1021 32.79 -18.01 11.52
C LYS A 1021 33.40 -16.66 11.92
N SER A 1022 33.54 -15.72 11.00
CA SER A 1022 34.13 -14.40 11.28
C SER A 1022 33.32 -13.26 10.67
N ILE A 1023 33.38 -12.09 11.30
CA ILE A 1023 32.69 -10.88 10.84
C ILE A 1023 33.63 -10.15 9.86
N GLN A 1024 33.21 -10.03 8.60
CA GLN A 1024 33.94 -9.23 7.61
C GLN A 1024 33.60 -7.74 7.73
N THR A 1025 32.32 -7.46 7.94
CA THR A 1025 31.79 -6.10 8.10
C THR A 1025 30.67 -6.12 9.13
N HIS A 1026 30.70 -5.22 10.10
CA HIS A 1026 29.61 -5.12 11.07
C HIS A 1026 28.34 -4.51 10.46
N GLY A 1027 27.20 -5.04 10.88
CA GLY A 1027 25.89 -4.44 10.71
C GLY A 1027 25.41 -3.78 12.02
N ALA A 1028 24.19 -3.28 12.02
CA ALA A 1028 23.61 -2.58 13.17
C ALA A 1028 23.55 -3.47 14.42
N LEU A 1029 23.13 -4.73 14.31
CA LEU A 1029 23.01 -5.63 15.47
C LEU A 1029 24.38 -5.99 16.06
N THR A 1030 25.37 -6.32 15.23
CA THR A 1030 26.72 -6.66 15.72
C THR A 1030 27.39 -5.44 16.36
N MET A 1031 27.18 -4.23 15.83
CA MET A 1031 27.65 -3.00 16.47
C MET A 1031 26.96 -2.71 17.81
N LEU A 1032 25.65 -2.90 17.90
CA LEU A 1032 24.94 -2.74 19.16
C LEU A 1032 25.41 -3.75 20.21
N MET A 1033 25.67 -4.99 19.80
CA MET A 1033 26.21 -5.99 20.72
C MET A 1033 27.60 -5.60 21.24
N LYS A 1034 28.46 -5.09 20.35
CA LYS A 1034 29.77 -4.55 20.72
C LYS A 1034 29.65 -3.39 21.71
N MET A 1035 28.77 -2.42 21.42
CA MET A 1035 28.48 -1.30 22.31
C MET A 1035 27.96 -1.75 23.68
N ALA A 1036 27.15 -2.82 23.74
CA ALA A 1036 26.67 -3.38 25.00
C ALA A 1036 27.80 -4.02 25.83
N GLN A 1037 28.68 -4.79 25.18
CA GLN A 1037 29.85 -5.38 25.85
C GLN A 1037 30.81 -4.32 26.41
N GLU A 1038 30.91 -3.18 25.74
CA GLU A 1038 31.78 -2.06 26.14
C GLU A 1038 31.11 -1.06 27.10
N GLY A 1039 29.83 -1.28 27.46
CA GLY A 1039 29.11 -0.51 28.48
C GLY A 1039 28.43 0.77 27.99
N TYR A 1040 28.26 0.96 26.67
CA TYR A 1040 27.61 2.16 26.10
C TYR A 1040 26.08 2.09 26.07
N ILE A 1041 25.53 0.87 26.11
CA ILE A 1041 24.08 0.64 26.04
C ILE A 1041 23.65 -0.46 26.99
N LYS A 1042 22.39 -0.40 27.41
CA LYS A 1042 21.76 -1.37 28.31
C LYS A 1042 20.43 -1.87 27.75
N LEU A 1043 20.13 -3.14 27.97
CA LEU A 1043 18.82 -3.73 27.67
C LEU A 1043 17.76 -3.22 28.66
N ILE A 1044 16.66 -2.66 28.14
CA ILE A 1044 15.46 -2.33 28.92
C ILE A 1044 14.51 -3.52 28.97
N TYR A 1045 14.17 -4.05 27.80
CA TYR A 1045 13.17 -5.11 27.65
C TYR A 1045 13.33 -5.86 26.33
N THR A 1046 13.10 -7.17 26.38
CA THR A 1046 12.89 -8.02 25.21
C THR A 1046 12.02 -9.23 25.56
N ASN A 1047 11.20 -9.67 24.61
CA ASN A 1047 10.45 -10.93 24.70
C ASN A 1047 11.18 -12.10 24.01
N ASN A 1048 12.38 -11.86 23.47
CA ASN A 1048 13.24 -12.87 22.85
C ASN A 1048 14.30 -13.33 23.87
N LEU A 1049 14.20 -14.58 24.33
CA LEU A 1049 15.12 -15.15 25.32
C LEU A 1049 16.57 -15.18 24.81
N GLY A 1050 16.78 -15.42 23.52
CA GLY A 1050 18.11 -15.38 22.91
C GLY A 1050 18.75 -13.99 23.01
N ALA A 1051 17.99 -12.94 22.70
CA ALA A 1051 18.43 -11.55 22.90
C ALA A 1051 18.65 -11.23 24.37
N LYS A 1052 17.73 -11.64 25.26
CA LYS A 1052 17.87 -11.42 26.69
C LYS A 1052 19.19 -11.96 27.21
N TYR A 1053 19.48 -13.22 26.92
CA TYR A 1053 20.72 -13.86 27.35
C TYR A 1053 21.97 -13.26 26.69
N ALA A 1054 21.86 -12.84 25.42
CA ALA A 1054 22.95 -12.18 24.71
C ALA A 1054 23.34 -10.82 25.32
N PHE A 1055 22.41 -10.09 25.95
CA PHE A 1055 22.69 -8.79 26.58
C PHE A 1055 22.93 -8.88 28.10
N GLU A 1056 22.31 -9.84 28.80
CA GLU A 1056 22.34 -9.91 30.27
C GLU A 1056 23.41 -10.85 30.84
N LEU A 1057 23.74 -11.96 30.17
CA LEU A 1057 24.69 -12.93 30.71
C LEU A 1057 26.13 -12.43 30.61
N SER A 1058 26.95 -12.80 31.59
CA SER A 1058 28.37 -12.46 31.61
C SER A 1058 29.17 -13.26 30.57
N ASP A 1059 30.32 -12.73 30.16
CA ASP A 1059 31.20 -13.42 29.22
C ASP A 1059 31.62 -14.81 29.74
N GLU A 1060 31.91 -14.94 31.04
CA GLU A 1060 32.35 -16.20 31.66
C GLU A 1060 31.26 -17.29 31.63
N GLU A 1061 29.99 -16.92 31.83
CA GLU A 1061 28.88 -17.84 31.72
C GLU A 1061 28.73 -18.38 30.28
N LEU A 1062 28.86 -17.51 29.28
CA LEU A 1062 28.74 -17.92 27.87
C LEU A 1062 29.92 -18.79 27.41
N LYS A 1063 31.15 -18.45 27.81
CA LYS A 1063 32.34 -19.27 27.50
C LYS A 1063 32.21 -20.68 28.05
N THR A 1064 31.68 -20.82 29.27
CA THR A 1064 31.46 -22.12 29.92
C THR A 1064 30.46 -22.99 29.16
N ILE A 1065 29.44 -22.37 28.55
CA ILE A 1065 28.34 -23.09 27.89
C ILE A 1065 28.67 -23.43 26.44
N PHE A 1066 29.31 -22.51 25.72
CA PHE A 1066 29.53 -22.61 24.27
C PHE A 1066 31.00 -22.89 23.87
N GLY A 1067 31.95 -22.89 24.81
CA GLY A 1067 33.34 -23.26 24.55
C GLY A 1067 34.12 -22.26 23.67
N VAL A 1068 33.73 -20.99 23.69
CA VAL A 1068 34.33 -19.92 22.88
C VAL A 1068 35.44 -19.21 23.67
N GLU A 1069 36.60 -18.94 23.06
CA GLU A 1069 37.74 -18.34 23.77
C GLU A 1069 38.06 -16.90 23.34
N SER A 1070 37.81 -16.52 22.07
CA SER A 1070 38.16 -15.18 21.58
C SER A 1070 37.04 -14.15 21.78
N LYS A 1071 37.41 -12.87 21.92
CA LYS A 1071 36.44 -11.75 22.03
C LYS A 1071 35.58 -11.60 20.77
N GLU A 1072 36.15 -11.84 19.59
CA GLU A 1072 35.46 -11.69 18.30
C GLU A 1072 34.45 -12.82 18.08
N GLU A 1073 34.81 -14.07 18.39
CA GLU A 1073 33.87 -15.20 18.36
C GLU A 1073 32.75 -15.03 19.39
N LEU A 1074 33.06 -14.45 20.57
CA LEU A 1074 32.06 -14.16 21.60
C LEU A 1074 31.08 -13.08 21.14
N LEU A 1075 31.57 -12.02 20.47
CA LEU A 1075 30.73 -11.00 19.86
C LEU A 1075 29.81 -11.60 18.78
N LEU A 1076 30.35 -12.47 17.92
CA LEU A 1076 29.58 -13.17 16.89
C LEU A 1076 28.53 -14.09 17.53
N LEU A 1077 28.90 -14.87 18.56
CA LEU A 1077 27.99 -15.76 19.29
C LEU A 1077 26.83 -14.97 19.90
N ARG A 1078 27.11 -13.90 20.66
CA ARG A 1078 26.06 -13.04 21.25
C ARG A 1078 25.16 -12.45 20.19
N SER A 1079 25.73 -12.02 19.06
CA SER A 1079 24.95 -11.49 17.94
C SER A 1079 24.04 -12.57 17.34
N LYS A 1080 24.54 -13.79 17.11
CA LYS A 1080 23.73 -14.93 16.66
C LYS A 1080 22.63 -15.29 17.65
N MET A 1081 22.92 -15.31 18.96
CA MET A 1081 21.93 -15.55 20.03
C MET A 1081 20.79 -14.53 19.98
N ALA A 1082 21.10 -13.23 19.79
CA ALA A 1082 20.09 -12.18 19.72
C ALA A 1082 19.10 -12.34 18.56
N VAL A 1083 19.47 -13.06 17.52
CA VAL A 1083 18.63 -13.35 16.35
C VAL A 1083 18.66 -14.83 15.95
N ALA A 1084 18.63 -15.72 16.94
CA ALA A 1084 18.81 -17.17 16.77
C ALA A 1084 17.90 -17.80 15.71
N LYS A 1085 16.72 -17.21 15.45
CA LYS A 1085 15.79 -17.65 14.39
C LYS A 1085 16.41 -17.73 13.00
N PHE A 1086 17.39 -16.90 12.67
CA PHE A 1086 18.04 -16.96 11.36
C PHE A 1086 19.07 -18.08 11.29
N PHE A 1087 19.63 -18.48 12.42
CA PHE A 1087 20.65 -19.53 12.55
C PHE A 1087 20.02 -20.83 13.06
N TYR A 1088 18.79 -21.14 12.63
CA TYR A 1088 18.04 -22.31 13.11
C TYR A 1088 18.67 -23.65 12.71
N GLN A 1089 19.63 -23.64 11.78
CA GLN A 1089 20.40 -24.82 11.36
C GLN A 1089 21.59 -25.09 12.29
N GLU A 1090 21.95 -24.15 13.17
CA GLU A 1090 23.02 -24.32 14.16
C GLU A 1090 22.45 -24.97 15.44
N GLU A 1091 22.44 -26.31 15.49
CA GLU A 1091 21.86 -27.07 16.61
C GLU A 1091 22.52 -26.73 17.96
N GLU A 1092 23.83 -26.52 17.98
CA GLU A 1092 24.59 -26.18 19.20
C GLU A 1092 24.14 -24.84 19.81
N LEU A 1093 23.82 -23.85 18.98
CA LEU A 1093 23.32 -22.55 19.42
C LEU A 1093 21.95 -22.70 20.12
N LEU A 1094 21.04 -23.46 19.51
CA LEU A 1094 19.69 -23.65 20.05
C LEU A 1094 19.69 -24.52 21.31
N ASP A 1095 20.51 -25.57 21.36
CA ASP A 1095 20.64 -26.44 22.53
C ASP A 1095 21.26 -25.67 23.71
N GLY A 1096 22.32 -24.89 23.49
CA GLY A 1096 22.93 -24.06 24.53
C GLY A 1096 21.95 -23.04 25.12
N LEU A 1097 21.17 -22.36 24.27
CA LEU A 1097 20.11 -21.44 24.72
C LEU A 1097 19.01 -22.16 25.53
N PHE A 1098 18.63 -23.37 25.14
CA PHE A 1098 17.63 -24.15 25.87
C PHE A 1098 18.17 -24.62 27.24
N ARG A 1099 19.44 -25.02 27.32
CA ARG A 1099 20.11 -25.39 28.59
C ARG A 1099 20.13 -24.23 29.58
N ILE A 1100 20.41 -23.01 29.13
CA ILE A 1100 20.33 -21.80 29.96
C ILE A 1100 18.93 -21.64 30.53
N PHE A 1101 17.91 -21.69 29.67
CA PHE A 1101 16.52 -21.52 30.11
C PHE A 1101 16.08 -22.62 31.08
N TYR A 1102 16.47 -23.87 30.83
CA TYR A 1102 16.20 -24.99 31.73
C TYR A 1102 16.85 -24.78 33.11
N ALA A 1103 18.12 -24.37 33.17
CA ALA A 1103 18.81 -24.11 34.43
C ALA A 1103 18.13 -22.99 35.23
N ARG A 1104 17.72 -21.91 34.55
CA ARG A 1104 16.98 -20.78 35.14
C ARG A 1104 15.58 -21.16 35.62
N MET A 1105 14.96 -22.15 34.99
CA MET A 1105 13.68 -22.72 35.44
C MET A 1105 13.84 -23.47 36.75
N MET A 1106 14.96 -24.18 36.94
CA MET A 1106 15.20 -24.97 38.15
C MET A 1106 15.65 -24.14 39.35
N ASN A 1107 16.23 -22.95 39.13
CA ASN A 1107 16.77 -22.10 40.20
C ASN A 1107 15.87 -20.91 40.61
N GLY A 1108 14.66 -20.79 40.03
CA GLY A 1108 13.73 -19.69 40.35
C GLY A 1108 13.86 -18.42 39.51
N GLN A 1109 14.88 -18.32 38.66
CA GLN A 1109 15.15 -17.11 37.88
C GLN A 1109 14.27 -16.98 36.62
N ALA A 1110 13.63 -18.06 36.18
CA ALA A 1110 12.79 -18.05 34.98
C ALA A 1110 11.43 -17.32 35.13
N LEU A 1111 11.05 -16.82 36.32
CA LEU A 1111 9.79 -16.07 36.47
C LEU A 1111 9.75 -14.85 35.54
N ASP A 1112 10.85 -14.11 35.48
CA ASP A 1112 11.00 -12.93 34.63
C ASP A 1112 11.09 -13.32 33.15
N ASP A 1113 11.71 -14.46 32.85
CA ASP A 1113 11.77 -15.03 31.49
C ASP A 1113 10.35 -15.39 30.99
N ILE A 1114 9.55 -16.07 31.82
CA ILE A 1114 8.15 -16.41 31.51
C ILE A 1114 7.31 -15.14 31.36
N ALA A 1115 7.46 -14.16 32.26
CA ALA A 1115 6.73 -12.90 32.17
C ALA A 1115 7.04 -12.16 30.85
N ASN A 1116 8.31 -12.08 30.45
CA ASN A 1116 8.72 -11.43 29.20
C ASN A 1116 8.18 -12.16 27.96
N VAL A 1117 8.21 -13.49 27.94
CA VAL A 1117 7.67 -14.29 26.82
C VAL A 1117 6.15 -14.12 26.70
N LEU A 1118 5.44 -14.01 27.82
CA LEU A 1118 3.98 -13.80 27.83
C LEU A 1118 3.56 -12.34 27.67
N GLY A 1119 4.52 -11.39 27.68
CA GLY A 1119 4.23 -9.95 27.67
C GLY A 1119 3.44 -9.47 28.88
N LYS A 1120 3.71 -10.03 30.06
CA LYS A 1120 2.98 -9.78 31.32
C LYS A 1120 3.80 -8.94 32.30
N LYS A 1121 3.11 -8.15 33.12
CA LYS A 1121 3.76 -7.33 34.15
C LYS A 1121 4.11 -8.17 35.38
N LEU A 1122 5.34 -8.01 35.86
CA LEU A 1122 5.86 -8.74 37.01
C LEU A 1122 6.71 -7.82 37.89
N ASP A 1123 6.44 -7.80 39.19
CA ASP A 1123 7.41 -7.33 40.18
C ASP A 1123 8.30 -8.53 40.56
N SER A 1124 9.46 -8.63 39.94
CA SER A 1124 10.36 -9.78 40.08
C SER A 1124 10.81 -9.99 41.53
N VAL A 1125 10.99 -8.92 42.31
CA VAL A 1125 11.43 -8.99 43.71
C VAL A 1125 10.31 -9.54 44.60
N LYS A 1126 9.11 -8.98 44.47
CA LYS A 1126 7.91 -9.46 45.19
C LYS A 1126 7.61 -10.93 44.85
N MET A 1127 7.71 -11.28 43.58
CA MET A 1127 7.35 -12.61 43.07
C MET A 1127 8.35 -13.69 43.44
N PHE A 1128 9.65 -13.37 43.43
CA PHE A 1128 10.69 -14.27 43.88
C PHE A 1128 10.54 -14.61 45.38
N GLY A 1129 10.22 -13.62 46.21
CA GLY A 1129 9.92 -13.84 47.63
C GLY A 1129 8.74 -14.79 47.87
N ILE A 1130 7.68 -14.67 47.06
CA ILE A 1130 6.49 -15.54 47.13
C ILE A 1130 6.79 -16.96 46.62
N VAL A 1131 7.59 -17.11 45.57
CA VAL A 1131 7.98 -18.45 45.09
C VAL A 1131 8.80 -19.20 46.14
N GLN A 1132 9.72 -18.51 46.83
CA GLN A 1132 10.46 -19.10 47.94
C GLN A 1132 9.56 -19.50 49.13
N SER A 1133 8.50 -18.75 49.43
CA SER A 1133 7.56 -19.10 50.51
C SER A 1133 6.64 -20.26 50.14
N ILE A 1134 6.23 -20.36 48.87
CA ILE A 1134 5.42 -21.47 48.33
C ILE A 1134 6.18 -22.80 48.43
N PHE A 1135 7.48 -22.82 48.11
CA PHE A 1135 8.32 -24.02 48.29
C PHE A 1135 8.57 -24.37 49.77
N LYS A 1136 8.37 -23.41 50.70
CA LYS A 1136 8.43 -23.61 52.15
C LYS A 1136 7.07 -23.94 52.80
N ARG A 1137 6.02 -24.21 52.00
CA ARG A 1137 4.67 -24.66 52.41
C ARG A 1137 3.82 -23.66 53.23
N ALA A 1138 4.02 -22.36 53.03
CA ALA A 1138 3.08 -21.33 53.52
C ALA A 1138 2.82 -20.29 52.41
N PRO A 1139 1.77 -20.48 51.57
CA PRO A 1139 1.43 -19.53 50.51
C PRO A 1139 0.79 -18.27 51.11
N GLU A 1140 1.60 -17.36 51.64
CA GLU A 1140 1.17 -16.03 52.07
C GLU A 1140 1.36 -15.01 50.93
N GLY A 1141 0.43 -14.06 50.80
CA GLY A 1141 0.55 -12.93 49.86
C GLY A 1141 -0.07 -13.11 48.47
N ILE A 1142 -0.63 -14.28 48.12
CA ILE A 1142 -1.24 -14.52 46.79
C ILE A 1142 -2.43 -13.59 46.51
N SER A 1143 -3.24 -13.26 47.53
CA SER A 1143 -4.38 -12.34 47.39
C SER A 1143 -3.98 -10.91 46.99
N THR A 1144 -2.73 -10.53 47.23
CA THR A 1144 -2.16 -9.21 46.86
C THR A 1144 -1.55 -9.18 45.46
N LEU A 1145 -1.57 -10.32 44.75
CA LEU A 1145 -1.10 -10.41 43.37
C LEU A 1145 -2.16 -9.91 42.39
N SER A 1146 -1.69 -9.21 41.37
CA SER A 1146 -2.46 -8.89 40.16
C SER A 1146 -2.79 -10.18 39.38
N GLN A 1147 -3.73 -10.09 38.44
CA GLN A 1147 -4.07 -11.24 37.59
C GLN A 1147 -2.89 -11.69 36.73
N ASP A 1148 -2.10 -10.75 36.19
CA ASP A 1148 -0.89 -11.08 35.42
C ASP A 1148 0.15 -11.83 36.27
N GLU A 1149 0.42 -11.34 37.49
CA GLU A 1149 1.32 -12.01 38.45
C GLU A 1149 0.82 -13.42 38.80
N LYS A 1150 -0.49 -13.60 39.03
CA LYS A 1150 -1.10 -14.92 39.31
C LYS A 1150 -0.94 -15.89 38.13
N MET A 1151 -1.12 -15.41 36.90
CA MET A 1151 -0.97 -16.23 35.69
C MET A 1151 0.48 -16.68 35.50
N VAL A 1152 1.44 -15.76 35.61
CA VAL A 1152 2.88 -16.09 35.50
C VAL A 1152 3.28 -17.09 36.58
N LEU A 1153 2.83 -16.87 37.82
CA LEU A 1153 3.11 -17.75 38.96
C LEU A 1153 2.57 -19.16 38.76
N ALA A 1154 1.32 -19.28 38.31
CA ALA A 1154 0.70 -20.57 38.06
C ALA A 1154 1.42 -21.33 36.94
N GLN A 1155 1.82 -20.64 35.87
CA GLN A 1155 2.58 -21.25 34.78
C GLN A 1155 3.96 -21.71 35.23
N TYR A 1156 4.68 -20.90 36.01
CA TYR A 1156 5.97 -21.27 36.60
C TYR A 1156 5.83 -22.50 37.50
N ILE A 1157 4.89 -22.50 38.46
CA ILE A 1157 4.68 -23.63 39.39
C ILE A 1157 4.26 -24.90 38.64
N GLY A 1158 3.41 -24.76 37.62
CA GLY A 1158 2.97 -25.86 36.77
C GLY A 1158 4.14 -26.52 36.04
N LEU A 1159 4.98 -25.72 35.36
CA LEU A 1159 6.17 -26.20 34.68
C LEU A 1159 7.16 -26.83 35.66
N TYR A 1160 7.43 -26.18 36.80
CA TYR A 1160 8.35 -26.69 37.82
C TYR A 1160 7.91 -28.06 38.35
N LYS A 1161 6.61 -28.24 38.64
CA LYS A 1161 6.06 -29.52 39.12
C LYS A 1161 6.15 -30.63 38.06
N LEU A 1162 5.90 -30.31 36.79
CA LEU A 1162 6.01 -31.29 35.70
C LEU A 1162 7.47 -31.72 35.48
N LEU A 1163 8.41 -30.77 35.53
CA LEU A 1163 9.84 -31.04 35.39
C LEU A 1163 10.41 -31.82 36.58
N GLY A 1164 9.91 -31.58 37.80
CA GLY A 1164 10.26 -32.31 39.02
C GLY A 1164 9.46 -33.60 39.27
N GLY A 1165 8.63 -34.03 38.31
CA GLY A 1165 7.80 -35.23 38.45
C GLY A 1165 8.64 -36.52 38.57
N THR A 1166 8.11 -37.54 39.22
CA THR A 1166 8.83 -38.82 39.45
C THR A 1166 8.65 -39.84 38.32
N SER A 1167 7.68 -39.65 37.41
CA SER A 1167 7.47 -40.53 36.25
C SER A 1167 8.10 -39.95 34.96
N PRO A 1168 8.73 -40.80 34.12
CA PRO A 1168 9.32 -40.36 32.85
C PRO A 1168 8.32 -39.65 31.92
N GLU A 1169 7.07 -40.11 31.88
CA GLU A 1169 6.02 -39.50 31.04
C GLU A 1169 5.68 -38.06 31.47
N VAL A 1170 5.63 -37.78 32.78
CA VAL A 1170 5.35 -36.44 33.32
C VAL A 1170 6.51 -35.49 33.08
N GLN A 1171 7.74 -35.98 33.24
CA GLN A 1171 8.95 -35.20 32.91
C GLN A 1171 9.02 -34.86 31.42
N GLN A 1172 8.68 -35.82 30.55
CA GLN A 1172 8.64 -35.59 29.10
C GLN A 1172 7.58 -34.54 28.73
N GLN A 1173 6.40 -34.57 29.37
CA GLN A 1173 5.38 -33.52 29.20
C GLN A 1173 5.89 -32.15 29.66
N GLY A 1174 6.62 -32.09 30.79
CA GLY A 1174 7.25 -30.87 31.27
C GLY A 1174 8.29 -30.31 30.30
N GLN A 1175 9.16 -31.16 29.75
CA GLN A 1175 10.17 -30.77 28.76
C GLN A 1175 9.53 -30.29 27.45
N LEU A 1176 8.48 -30.96 26.97
CA LEU A 1176 7.72 -30.53 25.79
C LEU A 1176 7.04 -29.18 26.00
N ALA A 1177 6.46 -28.94 27.18
CA ALA A 1177 5.84 -27.66 27.51
C ALA A 1177 6.87 -26.52 27.60
N LEU A 1178 8.02 -26.78 28.23
CA LEU A 1178 9.13 -25.83 28.31
C LEU A 1178 9.72 -25.52 26.94
N SER A 1179 9.92 -26.54 26.09
CA SER A 1179 10.41 -26.40 24.72
C SER A 1179 9.45 -25.58 23.85
N LYS A 1180 8.13 -25.78 23.98
CA LYS A 1180 7.13 -24.95 23.28
C LYS A 1180 7.21 -23.48 23.69
N LEU A 1181 7.36 -23.21 24.98
CA LEU A 1181 7.51 -21.84 25.48
C LEU A 1181 8.79 -21.19 24.94
N PHE A 1182 9.91 -21.92 25.00
CA PHE A 1182 11.19 -21.50 24.44
C PHE A 1182 11.11 -21.21 22.93
N GLN A 1183 10.52 -22.11 22.14
CA GLN A 1183 10.31 -21.92 20.70
C GLN A 1183 9.42 -20.71 20.40
N SER A 1184 8.36 -20.49 21.18
CA SER A 1184 7.48 -19.32 21.01
C SER A 1184 8.22 -17.99 21.22
N SER A 1185 9.25 -17.96 22.07
CA SER A 1185 10.09 -16.79 22.27
C SER A 1185 11.05 -16.56 21.11
N LEU A 1186 11.77 -17.59 20.64
CA LEU A 1186 12.79 -17.45 19.60
C LEU A 1186 12.22 -17.30 18.19
N PHE A 1187 11.10 -17.98 17.89
CA PHE A 1187 10.49 -18.03 16.56
C PHE A 1187 9.13 -17.31 16.51
N GLY A 1188 8.81 -16.52 17.54
CA GLY A 1188 7.60 -15.72 17.61
C GLY A 1188 7.50 -14.72 16.46
N SER A 1189 6.27 -14.48 15.98
CA SER A 1189 6.00 -13.54 14.87
C SER A 1189 6.14 -12.07 15.28
N SER A 1190 6.28 -11.79 16.57
CA SER A 1190 6.42 -10.45 17.12
C SER A 1190 7.54 -10.47 18.15
N GLN A 1191 8.61 -9.74 17.87
CA GLN A 1191 9.77 -9.65 18.74
C GLN A 1191 10.21 -8.20 18.86
N ILE A 1192 10.80 -7.85 20.00
CA ILE A 1192 11.33 -6.50 20.23
C ILE A 1192 12.59 -6.57 21.09
N ILE A 1193 13.57 -5.75 20.74
CA ILE A 1193 14.74 -5.46 21.55
C ILE A 1193 14.73 -3.96 21.83
N THR A 1194 14.69 -3.58 23.10
CA THR A 1194 14.68 -2.17 23.52
C THR A 1194 15.91 -1.87 24.37
N LEU A 1195 16.61 -0.80 24.01
CA LEU A 1195 17.92 -0.44 24.56
C LEU A 1195 17.88 1.02 25.04
N GLU A 1196 18.63 1.30 26.11
CA GLU A 1196 18.93 2.64 26.61
C GLU A 1196 20.40 2.96 26.34
N LEU A 1197 20.69 4.19 25.89
CA LEU A 1197 22.04 4.75 25.83
C LEU A 1197 22.39 5.33 27.21
N GLU A 1198 23.56 4.95 27.76
CA GLU A 1198 24.04 5.35 29.10
C GLU A 1198 24.51 6.81 29.19
#